data_AF-K2C5Y7-F1
#
_entry.id   AF-K2C5Y7-F1
#
_cell.length_a   1.000
_cell.length_b   1.000
_cell.length_c   1.000
_cell.angle_alpha   90.00
_cell.angle_beta   90.00
_cell.angle_gamma   90.00
#
_symmetry.space_group_name_H-M   'P 1'
#
loop_
_entity.id
_entity.type
_entity.pdbx_description
1 polymer ?
#
loop_
_entity_poly.entity_id
_entity_poly.type
_entity_poly.pdbx_seq_one_letter_code
_entity_poly.pdbx_strand_id
1 'polypeptide(L)'
;EAATATTPTRKPATTSKKKPAVKPATAKKPVKKPATKTTTKSATTKSSVDAASQKALIGELAMLREVWLRKITLEYLGEKRSEEFLASLLVDFPKKLQRNFVENIKGDYKAEFMANYAAKADEVTDKAFAVMTDKPALDGLLGKVIKESGFPLDLAYTDLVKKLVDRRKFQANNKEAGADKLSEFWQAVYTTMKANAKKSRYEAVAEIYKDVPLKEFPISWYDDAQHNVAFETEGAQPAPTGPQGRKPWTVLAYICADNDLERFGLQDVNEMEQIGSSDKVNIIAQLDRMRQGMEDDTITDGNWTGTRRYYVTKDDDMGKIGSQMVGNLGEQSMGDKKTLAEFIKWGVQTYPADNVMVVIWNHGAGWIGVALDQEDNKMLSMTDVSWALREGQKELSKVNGKASKFAIVDFDACLMGTIEVAYELSDCAQFLVASEENEPGQGMPYADYLGPLVKNPALAPREMTKRMVGTYVYSYAKGGSATNQFIMGSPVTKSATDLGKLPALVKKFDALGRALLDNHQLYADLLVAEGGRFASIKRYSDETMVDLVDFAHKLAQVPEIPTNIREICIDIIKSIGYPVENSKLAQPVIITSEQPGVVIWGYNDWRMPPKELWPSGTRVFNSRLAMTPLRELDGGGFYVKIGPFAPVKDEALEKIVFVEEINYQVVLKDGKELDKRRIKQGKEHLIVSKFPETSPMVIEGHTQGMGDSHGLSLYFPQAYRFNNTYKALKFSKDTVWDEFLEKIPVFKRDADVLLCGQMVEDMMTLPLIAQALKANDVKFQILWDPSVFAYEFKPILRQFADKGMVITDSVSASSMGQLAPSSDDLLDYLSNGGRLMVAAQSFGKSNVHRSLLKDYFKFTFVEEEKDFDEMICKGKSDFKFELNGSESAKTAENVTIMKVGSNGQLFATMPDGRGAAIYVSDKAASGKTYAGLYLGFRFEAVGDTAARNQLMGAILDKLLPERHQLSLF
;
A
#
# COMPACT_ATOMS: atom_id res chain seq x y z
N GLU A 1 6.22 -60.53 4.82
CA GLU A 1 6.90 -61.51 3.95
C GLU A 1 7.66 -60.72 2.88
N ALA A 2 8.96 -60.77 2.63
CA ALA A 2 10.15 -61.30 3.30
C ALA A 2 11.33 -60.40 2.85
N ALA A 3 12.11 -59.87 3.81
CA ALA A 3 13.57 -60.13 3.98
C ALA A 3 14.51 -59.24 3.11
N THR A 4 15.11 -58.17 3.67
CA THR A 4 16.42 -58.06 4.38
C THR A 4 17.64 -57.67 3.51
N ALA A 5 18.02 -56.40 3.63
CA ALA A 5 19.31 -55.84 4.08
C ALA A 5 20.70 -56.43 3.70
N THR A 6 21.61 -55.46 3.54
CA THR A 6 23.08 -55.41 3.82
C THR A 6 24.15 -55.69 2.74
N THR A 7 24.98 -54.65 2.58
CA THR A 7 26.29 -54.47 1.91
C THR A 7 27.43 -55.31 2.53
N PRO A 8 28.60 -55.46 1.86
CA PRO A 8 29.79 -54.71 2.31
C PRO A 8 30.77 -54.24 1.22
N THR A 9 31.76 -53.48 1.70
CA THR A 9 32.80 -52.63 1.08
C THR A 9 34.04 -53.35 0.49
N ARG A 10 34.72 -52.75 -0.52
CA ARG A 10 36.04 -52.04 -0.44
C ARG A 10 36.80 -51.99 -1.81
N LYS A 11 37.48 -50.85 -2.03
CA LYS A 11 38.31 -50.31 -3.17
C LYS A 11 39.71 -50.98 -3.29
N PRO A 12 40.59 -50.74 -4.33
CA PRO A 12 41.10 -49.39 -4.72
C PRO A 12 41.62 -49.08 -6.17
N ALA A 13 41.82 -47.75 -6.40
CA ALA A 13 42.85 -47.02 -7.20
C ALA A 13 42.85 -47.04 -8.77
N THR A 14 43.20 -45.99 -9.56
CA THR A 14 43.45 -44.52 -9.45
C THR A 14 43.63 -43.88 -10.86
N THR A 15 43.28 -42.58 -11.01
CA THR A 15 43.86 -41.47 -11.87
C THR A 15 43.75 -41.50 -13.43
N SER A 16 43.54 -40.42 -14.22
CA SER A 16 43.42 -38.95 -14.02
C SER A 16 42.86 -38.16 -15.26
N LYS A 17 42.14 -37.06 -14.99
CA LYS A 17 42.15 -35.66 -15.54
C LYS A 17 42.00 -35.26 -17.05
N LYS A 18 40.96 -34.41 -17.27
CA LYS A 18 40.85 -33.04 -17.87
C LYS A 18 40.93 -32.76 -19.41
N LYS A 19 39.90 -32.01 -19.88
CA LYS A 19 39.77 -31.06 -21.04
C LYS A 19 40.83 -29.90 -20.99
N PRO A 20 40.99 -28.95 -21.96
CA PRO A 20 40.05 -28.42 -22.99
C PRO A 20 40.66 -27.98 -24.38
N ALA A 21 39.85 -27.33 -25.22
CA ALA A 21 40.14 -26.77 -26.56
C ALA A 21 40.61 -25.30 -26.56
N VAL A 22 41.20 -24.82 -27.69
CA VAL A 22 41.07 -23.49 -28.38
C VAL A 22 42.07 -23.37 -29.56
N LYS A 23 41.69 -22.69 -30.65
CA LYS A 23 42.54 -22.14 -31.75
C LYS A 23 42.43 -20.61 -31.78
N PRO A 24 43.43 -19.85 -32.28
CA PRO A 24 43.20 -19.07 -33.53
C PRO A 24 44.48 -18.80 -34.39
N ALA A 25 44.34 -18.20 -35.58
CA ALA A 25 45.43 -17.83 -36.49
C ALA A 25 45.32 -16.40 -37.07
N THR A 26 46.50 -15.80 -37.24
CA THR A 26 47.02 -14.53 -37.82
C THR A 26 46.78 -14.36 -39.35
N ALA A 27 47.09 -13.30 -40.11
CA ALA A 27 47.36 -11.84 -40.03
C ALA A 27 47.86 -11.38 -41.44
N LYS A 28 47.69 -10.10 -41.85
CA LYS A 28 48.63 -9.17 -42.59
C LYS A 28 48.00 -8.19 -43.64
N LYS A 29 47.93 -6.88 -43.28
CA LYS A 29 48.52 -5.60 -43.85
C LYS A 29 48.76 -5.38 -45.38
N PRO A 30 49.05 -4.13 -45.92
CA PRO A 30 48.81 -2.72 -45.49
C PRO A 30 48.54 -1.63 -46.62
N VAL A 31 48.35 -0.34 -46.22
CA VAL A 31 48.93 0.96 -46.77
C VAL A 31 47.99 2.14 -47.16
N LYS A 32 48.35 3.34 -46.62
CA LYS A 32 48.19 4.77 -47.02
C LYS A 32 47.04 5.67 -46.48
N LYS A 33 47.45 6.80 -45.88
CA LYS A 33 46.77 8.11 -45.62
C LYS A 33 47.60 9.20 -46.38
N PRO A 34 47.18 10.47 -46.61
CA PRO A 34 46.20 11.27 -45.83
C PRO A 34 45.25 12.23 -46.63
N ALA A 35 44.23 12.79 -45.96
CA ALA A 35 43.81 14.23 -45.94
C ALA A 35 42.29 14.47 -45.86
N THR A 36 41.89 15.06 -44.71
CA THR A 36 40.78 16.01 -44.43
C THR A 36 39.40 15.85 -45.08
N LYS A 37 38.39 15.52 -44.25
CA LYS A 37 37.21 16.37 -44.02
C LYS A 37 36.37 15.85 -42.84
N THR A 38 35.91 16.81 -42.06
CA THR A 38 35.01 16.74 -40.91
C THR A 38 33.76 15.91 -41.20
N THR A 39 33.48 14.89 -40.37
CA THR A 39 32.15 14.26 -40.28
C THR A 39 31.83 13.95 -38.82
N THR A 40 30.87 14.70 -38.31
CA THR A 40 29.97 14.35 -37.21
C THR A 40 29.39 12.96 -37.45
N LYS A 41 29.69 11.99 -36.58
CA LYS A 41 28.96 10.72 -36.54
C LYS A 41 27.74 10.87 -35.65
N SER A 42 26.59 10.93 -36.31
CA SER A 42 25.29 10.56 -35.74
C SER A 42 25.39 9.17 -35.11
N ALA A 43 25.12 9.09 -33.80
CA ALA A 43 24.88 7.85 -33.10
C ALA A 43 23.40 7.49 -33.27
N THR A 44 23.11 6.48 -34.08
CA THR A 44 21.81 5.81 -34.10
C THR A 44 21.67 4.95 -32.83
N THR A 45 21.05 5.50 -31.79
CA THR A 45 20.51 4.76 -30.65
C THR A 45 19.19 4.11 -31.07
N LYS A 46 19.17 2.77 -31.18
CA LYS A 46 17.91 2.02 -31.16
C LYS A 46 17.36 2.09 -29.73
N SER A 47 16.35 2.90 -29.53
CA SER A 47 15.50 2.92 -28.33
C SER A 47 14.90 1.53 -28.11
N SER A 48 15.28 0.84 -27.02
CA SER A 48 14.57 -0.35 -26.55
C SER A 48 13.41 0.09 -25.67
N VAL A 49 12.19 -0.32 -26.03
CA VAL A 49 10.96 -0.04 -25.28
C VAL A 49 10.93 -0.88 -24.00
N ASP A 50 10.59 -0.31 -22.84
CA ASP A 50 10.42 -1.04 -21.59
C ASP A 50 9.22 -2.01 -21.63
N ALA A 51 9.39 -3.19 -21.02
CA ALA A 51 8.40 -4.27 -21.08
C ALA A 51 7.08 -3.92 -20.38
N ALA A 52 7.10 -3.03 -19.37
CA ALA A 52 5.92 -2.56 -18.66
C ALA A 52 5.01 -1.73 -19.59
N SER A 53 5.59 -0.79 -20.34
CA SER A 53 4.84 0.03 -21.31
C SER A 53 4.33 -0.79 -22.49
N GLN A 54 5.08 -1.81 -22.94
CA GLN A 54 4.58 -2.76 -23.95
C GLN A 54 3.36 -3.53 -23.42
N LYS A 55 3.46 -4.06 -22.19
CA LYS A 55 2.37 -4.81 -21.55
C LYS A 55 1.13 -3.93 -21.33
N ALA A 56 1.31 -2.72 -20.83
CA ALA A 56 0.23 -1.75 -20.65
C ALA A 56 -0.46 -1.43 -21.99
N LEU A 57 0.32 -1.11 -23.03
CA LEU A 57 -0.23 -0.84 -24.35
C LEU A 57 -0.98 -2.06 -24.92
N ILE A 58 -0.43 -3.26 -24.81
CA ILE A 58 -1.10 -4.48 -25.28
C ILE A 58 -2.46 -4.68 -24.58
N GLY A 59 -2.54 -4.41 -23.27
CA GLY A 59 -3.79 -4.48 -22.51
C GLY A 59 -4.86 -3.52 -23.06
N GLU A 60 -4.51 -2.25 -23.22
CA GLU A 60 -5.45 -1.24 -23.76
C GLU A 60 -5.85 -1.56 -25.21
N LEU A 61 -4.91 -2.04 -26.06
CA LEU A 61 -5.21 -2.41 -27.44
C LEU A 61 -6.09 -3.67 -27.55
N ALA A 62 -5.96 -4.60 -26.61
CA ALA A 62 -6.85 -5.76 -26.51
C ALA A 62 -8.25 -5.32 -26.10
N MET A 63 -8.37 -4.42 -25.12
CA MET A 63 -9.65 -3.87 -24.67
C MET A 63 -10.35 -3.07 -25.78
N LEU A 64 -9.62 -2.22 -26.54
CA LEU A 64 -10.18 -1.53 -27.71
C LEU A 64 -10.74 -2.50 -28.75
N ARG A 65 -10.00 -3.58 -29.03
CA ARG A 65 -10.44 -4.62 -29.98
C ARG A 65 -11.71 -5.30 -29.48
N GLU A 66 -11.80 -5.59 -28.19
CA GLU A 66 -12.95 -6.24 -27.58
C GLU A 66 -14.20 -5.35 -27.62
N VAL A 67 -14.08 -4.09 -27.17
CA VAL A 67 -15.19 -3.11 -27.22
C VAL A 67 -15.67 -2.92 -28.66
N TRP A 68 -14.75 -2.85 -29.62
CA TRP A 68 -15.10 -2.73 -31.03
C TRP A 68 -15.78 -3.98 -31.58
N LEU A 69 -15.29 -5.17 -31.21
CA LEU A 69 -15.92 -6.44 -31.59
C LEU A 69 -17.37 -6.50 -31.10
N ARG A 70 -17.63 -6.14 -29.83
CA ARG A 70 -18.98 -6.07 -29.27
C ARG A 70 -19.86 -5.08 -30.04
N LYS A 71 -19.35 -3.88 -30.31
CA LYS A 71 -20.05 -2.86 -31.10
C LYS A 71 -20.47 -3.35 -32.50
N ILE A 72 -19.53 -3.89 -33.28
CA ILE A 72 -19.85 -4.36 -34.65
C ILE A 72 -20.73 -5.61 -34.66
N THR A 73 -20.72 -6.40 -33.58
CA THR A 73 -21.63 -7.54 -33.39
C THR A 73 -23.05 -7.06 -33.17
N LEU A 74 -23.26 -6.02 -32.36
CA LEU A 74 -24.57 -5.42 -32.14
C LEU A 74 -25.15 -4.83 -33.43
N GLU A 75 -24.29 -4.14 -34.19
CA GLU A 75 -24.65 -3.63 -35.51
C GLU A 75 -25.08 -4.78 -36.43
N TYR A 76 -24.25 -5.83 -36.54
CA TYR A 76 -24.50 -7.01 -37.36
C TYR A 76 -25.81 -7.71 -37.00
N LEU A 77 -26.03 -8.06 -35.73
CA LEU A 77 -27.23 -8.76 -35.27
C LEU A 77 -28.52 -7.91 -35.41
N GLY A 78 -28.37 -6.59 -35.38
CA GLY A 78 -29.46 -5.65 -35.60
C GLY A 78 -29.79 -5.42 -37.07
N GLU A 79 -29.03 -5.98 -38.02
CA GLU A 79 -29.37 -5.91 -39.44
C GLU A 79 -30.40 -6.97 -39.84
N LYS A 80 -31.28 -6.62 -40.79
CA LYS A 80 -32.25 -7.57 -41.33
C LYS A 80 -31.59 -8.82 -41.94
N ARG A 81 -30.39 -8.67 -42.50
CA ARG A 81 -29.66 -9.75 -43.16
C ARG A 81 -29.22 -10.84 -42.19
N SER A 82 -29.03 -10.55 -40.90
CA SER A 82 -28.60 -11.54 -39.89
C SER A 82 -29.77 -12.30 -39.24
N GLU A 83 -31.01 -12.12 -39.71
CA GLU A 83 -32.19 -12.68 -39.03
C GLU A 83 -32.17 -14.21 -38.93
N GLU A 84 -31.71 -14.92 -39.95
CA GLU A 84 -31.58 -16.39 -39.90
C GLU A 84 -30.54 -16.82 -38.86
N PHE A 85 -29.41 -16.11 -38.79
CA PHE A 85 -28.36 -16.37 -37.80
C PHE A 85 -28.84 -16.05 -36.38
N LEU A 86 -29.50 -14.90 -36.18
CA LEU A 86 -30.08 -14.52 -34.90
C LEU A 86 -31.17 -15.53 -34.46
N ALA A 87 -31.99 -16.02 -35.39
CA ALA A 87 -32.97 -17.06 -35.09
C ALA A 87 -32.28 -18.37 -34.67
N SER A 88 -31.18 -18.75 -35.31
CA SER A 88 -30.38 -19.93 -34.91
C SER A 88 -29.76 -19.77 -33.52
N LEU A 89 -29.27 -18.57 -33.18
CA LEU A 89 -28.76 -18.25 -31.84
C LEU A 89 -29.85 -18.39 -30.78
N LEU A 90 -31.08 -17.93 -31.06
CA LEU A 90 -32.18 -17.89 -30.10
C LEU A 90 -32.77 -19.26 -29.73
N VAL A 91 -32.57 -20.30 -30.55
CA VAL A 91 -33.10 -21.66 -30.28
C VAL A 91 -32.64 -22.19 -28.91
N ASP A 92 -31.40 -21.86 -28.54
CA ASP A 92 -30.76 -22.33 -27.30
C ASP A 92 -30.96 -21.38 -26.11
N PHE A 93 -31.63 -20.24 -26.29
CA PHE A 93 -31.91 -19.29 -25.20
C PHE A 93 -33.16 -19.69 -24.40
N PRO A 94 -33.19 -19.46 -23.06
CA PRO A 94 -34.42 -19.58 -22.28
C PRO A 94 -35.56 -18.77 -22.89
N LYS A 95 -36.72 -19.40 -23.13
CA LYS A 95 -37.88 -18.76 -23.78
C LYS A 95 -38.28 -17.41 -23.17
N LYS A 96 -38.09 -17.26 -21.84
CA LYS A 96 -38.38 -16.02 -21.11
C LYS A 96 -37.44 -14.85 -21.44
N LEU A 97 -36.23 -15.13 -21.94
CA LEU A 97 -35.20 -14.13 -22.27
C LEU A 97 -35.18 -13.76 -23.76
N GLN A 98 -35.68 -14.64 -24.64
CA GLN A 98 -35.61 -14.45 -26.09
C GLN A 98 -36.21 -13.12 -26.54
N ARG A 99 -37.33 -12.70 -25.94
CA ARG A 99 -37.98 -11.43 -26.28
C ARG A 99 -37.13 -10.22 -25.87
N ASN A 100 -36.71 -10.15 -24.61
CA ASN A 100 -35.88 -9.06 -24.09
C ASN A 100 -34.56 -8.95 -24.85
N PHE A 101 -33.96 -10.09 -25.18
CA PHE A 101 -32.75 -10.16 -25.97
C PHE A 101 -32.92 -9.55 -27.37
N VAL A 102 -34.02 -9.87 -28.06
CA VAL A 102 -34.35 -9.29 -29.37
C VAL A 102 -34.65 -7.79 -29.24
N GLU A 103 -35.35 -7.37 -28.19
CA GLU A 103 -35.64 -5.95 -27.91
C GLU A 103 -34.35 -5.15 -27.61
N ASN A 104 -33.37 -5.72 -26.91
CA ASN A 104 -32.07 -5.08 -26.66
C ASN A 104 -31.25 -4.89 -27.96
N ILE A 105 -31.38 -5.81 -28.93
CA ILE A 105 -30.65 -5.77 -30.20
C ILE A 105 -31.34 -4.85 -31.23
N LYS A 106 -32.68 -4.81 -31.24
CA LYS A 106 -33.47 -4.15 -32.30
C LYS A 106 -34.29 -2.93 -31.82
N GLY A 107 -34.40 -2.69 -30.52
CA GLY A 107 -35.19 -1.63 -29.89
C GLY A 107 -34.37 -0.45 -29.39
N ASP A 108 -34.97 0.36 -28.52
CA ASP A 108 -34.43 1.65 -28.06
C ASP A 108 -33.09 1.52 -27.31
N TYR A 109 -32.89 0.42 -26.57
CA TYR A 109 -31.65 0.12 -25.86
C TYR A 109 -30.42 -0.05 -26.76
N LYS A 110 -30.61 -0.38 -28.04
CA LYS A 110 -29.50 -0.46 -28.99
C LYS A 110 -28.74 0.86 -29.06
N ALA A 111 -29.45 1.99 -29.01
CA ALA A 111 -28.83 3.31 -29.08
C ALA A 111 -27.95 3.58 -27.84
N GLU A 112 -28.39 3.15 -26.67
CA GLU A 112 -27.68 3.28 -25.40
C GLU A 112 -26.41 2.42 -25.37
N PHE A 113 -26.50 1.14 -25.74
CA PHE A 113 -25.31 0.28 -25.85
C PHE A 113 -24.28 0.84 -26.84
N MET A 114 -24.75 1.35 -27.98
CA MET A 114 -23.88 1.98 -28.97
C MET A 114 -23.19 3.24 -28.42
N ALA A 115 -23.87 4.02 -27.57
CA ALA A 115 -23.29 5.15 -26.87
C ALA A 115 -22.27 4.71 -25.80
N ASN A 116 -22.57 3.69 -25.01
CA ASN A 116 -21.68 3.16 -23.98
C ASN A 116 -20.40 2.56 -24.59
N TYR A 117 -20.50 1.81 -25.69
CA TYR A 117 -19.33 1.33 -26.41
C TYR A 117 -18.50 2.46 -27.01
N ALA A 118 -19.14 3.54 -27.49
CA ALA A 118 -18.41 4.71 -27.97
C ALA A 118 -17.67 5.40 -26.82
N ALA A 119 -18.32 5.67 -25.70
CA ALA A 119 -17.72 6.28 -24.52
C ALA A 119 -16.56 5.43 -23.97
N LYS A 120 -16.72 4.11 -23.90
CA LYS A 120 -15.66 3.21 -23.44
C LYS A 120 -14.50 3.15 -24.44
N ALA A 121 -14.78 3.12 -25.74
CA ALA A 121 -13.74 3.17 -26.76
C ALA A 121 -12.94 4.49 -26.69
N ASP A 122 -13.59 5.61 -26.41
CA ASP A 122 -12.93 6.90 -26.20
C ASP A 122 -12.02 6.90 -24.97
N GLU A 123 -12.52 6.42 -23.82
CA GLU A 123 -11.75 6.29 -22.57
C GLU A 123 -10.48 5.45 -22.75
N VAL A 124 -10.64 4.25 -23.33
CA VAL A 124 -9.52 3.31 -23.55
C VAL A 124 -8.56 3.86 -24.62
N THR A 125 -9.08 4.58 -25.62
CA THR A 125 -8.25 5.29 -26.61
C THR A 125 -7.37 6.35 -25.94
N ASP A 126 -7.90 7.11 -24.98
CA ASP A 126 -7.12 8.09 -24.23
C ASP A 126 -6.04 7.44 -23.37
N LYS A 127 -6.35 6.33 -22.70
CA LYS A 127 -5.36 5.55 -21.94
C LYS A 127 -4.24 5.01 -22.83
N ALA A 128 -4.59 4.38 -23.94
CA ALA A 128 -3.63 3.88 -24.92
C ALA A 128 -2.76 5.01 -25.49
N PHE A 129 -3.37 6.16 -25.81
CA PHE A 129 -2.66 7.33 -26.29
C PHE A 129 -1.68 7.87 -25.24
N ALA A 130 -2.11 7.99 -23.98
CA ALA A 130 -1.26 8.44 -22.87
C ALA A 130 0.00 7.57 -22.70
N VAL A 131 -0.12 6.25 -22.83
CA VAL A 131 1.03 5.33 -22.81
C VAL A 131 2.01 5.60 -23.96
N MET A 132 1.50 6.02 -25.12
CA MET A 132 2.27 6.24 -26.35
C MET A 132 2.80 7.68 -26.54
N THR A 133 2.26 8.67 -25.82
CA THR A 133 2.45 10.12 -26.05
C THR A 133 3.92 10.51 -26.28
N ASP A 134 4.84 10.02 -25.44
CA ASP A 134 6.27 10.35 -25.47
C ASP A 134 7.17 9.15 -25.79
N LYS A 135 6.60 8.06 -26.31
CA LYS A 135 7.31 6.79 -26.55
C LYS A 135 7.19 6.33 -28.00
N PRO A 136 7.86 6.99 -28.97
CA PRO A 136 7.77 6.65 -30.40
C PRO A 136 8.22 5.22 -30.74
N ALA A 137 9.01 4.58 -29.87
CA ALA A 137 9.43 3.20 -30.08
C ALA A 137 8.27 2.17 -29.91
N LEU A 138 7.15 2.55 -29.28
CA LEU A 138 5.93 1.73 -29.22
C LEU A 138 5.13 1.74 -30.53
N ASP A 139 5.37 2.70 -31.42
CA ASP A 139 4.58 2.87 -32.65
C ASP A 139 4.62 1.61 -33.54
N GLY A 140 5.76 0.90 -33.58
CA GLY A 140 5.91 -0.35 -34.32
C GLY A 140 5.04 -1.49 -33.78
N LEU A 141 4.80 -1.53 -32.46
CA LEU A 141 3.95 -2.53 -31.82
C LEU A 141 2.48 -2.31 -32.20
N LEU A 142 1.99 -1.08 -32.11
CA LEU A 142 0.63 -0.73 -32.55
C LEU A 142 0.44 -1.04 -34.04
N GLY A 143 1.41 -0.66 -34.89
CA GLY A 143 1.35 -0.96 -36.32
C GLY A 143 1.25 -2.45 -36.62
N LYS A 144 1.94 -3.30 -35.84
CA LYS A 144 1.83 -4.76 -35.92
C LYS A 144 0.44 -5.25 -35.50
N VAL A 145 -0.08 -4.78 -34.37
CA VAL A 145 -1.42 -5.15 -33.86
C VAL A 145 -2.52 -4.79 -34.86
N ILE A 146 -2.50 -3.57 -35.43
CA ILE A 146 -3.48 -3.14 -36.45
C ILE A 146 -3.45 -4.09 -37.64
N LYS A 147 -2.24 -4.46 -38.11
CA LYS A 147 -2.07 -5.37 -39.25
C LYS A 147 -2.58 -6.78 -38.94
N GLU A 148 -2.34 -7.29 -37.73
CA GLU A 148 -2.78 -8.61 -37.29
C GLU A 148 -4.29 -8.68 -37.05
N SER A 149 -4.91 -7.58 -36.59
CA SER A 149 -6.36 -7.51 -36.37
C SER A 149 -7.15 -7.61 -37.67
N GLY A 150 -6.68 -7.00 -38.76
CA GLY A 150 -7.32 -7.05 -40.07
C GLY A 150 -8.71 -6.39 -40.11
N PHE A 151 -9.29 -6.24 -41.30
CA PHE A 151 -10.63 -5.65 -41.44
C PHE A 151 -11.73 -6.64 -40.98
N PRO A 152 -12.73 -6.22 -40.18
CA PRO A 152 -13.06 -4.85 -39.77
C PRO A 152 -12.56 -4.45 -38.36
N LEU A 153 -11.74 -5.28 -37.72
CA LEU A 153 -11.25 -5.05 -36.35
C LEU A 153 -10.10 -4.03 -36.29
N ASP A 154 -9.39 -3.82 -37.39
CA ASP A 154 -8.41 -2.75 -37.56
C ASP A 154 -9.01 -1.38 -37.26
N LEU A 155 -10.28 -1.16 -37.60
CA LEU A 155 -10.98 0.10 -37.39
C LEU A 155 -11.13 0.50 -35.91
N ALA A 156 -10.98 -0.44 -34.96
CA ALA A 156 -10.99 -0.17 -33.52
C ALA A 156 -9.97 0.90 -33.11
N TYR A 157 -8.88 1.03 -33.86
CA TYR A 157 -7.76 1.90 -33.52
C TYR A 157 -7.78 3.25 -34.24
N THR A 158 -8.86 3.57 -34.98
CA THR A 158 -8.90 4.74 -35.88
C THR A 158 -8.65 6.06 -35.14
N ASP A 159 -9.27 6.26 -33.98
CA ASP A 159 -9.15 7.50 -33.21
C ASP A 159 -7.80 7.60 -32.50
N LEU A 160 -7.26 6.49 -32.00
CA LEU A 160 -5.89 6.41 -31.49
C LEU A 160 -4.88 6.80 -32.57
N VAL A 161 -5.02 6.25 -33.78
CA VAL A 161 -4.15 6.57 -34.92
C VAL A 161 -4.28 8.04 -35.32
N LYS A 162 -5.50 8.60 -35.30
CA LYS A 162 -5.71 10.04 -35.57
C LYS A 162 -4.95 10.91 -34.57
N LYS A 163 -5.06 10.63 -33.27
CA LYS A 163 -4.32 11.35 -32.21
C LYS A 163 -2.80 11.24 -32.41
N LEU A 164 -2.31 10.06 -32.80
CA LEU A 164 -0.88 9.85 -33.11
C LEU A 164 -0.43 10.59 -34.37
N VAL A 165 -1.24 10.66 -35.44
CA VAL A 165 -0.95 11.47 -36.63
C VAL A 165 -0.70 12.92 -36.23
N ASP A 166 -1.61 13.51 -35.44
CA ASP A 166 -1.50 14.90 -34.99
C ASP A 166 -0.25 15.12 -34.11
N ARG A 167 0.03 14.21 -33.17
CA ARG A 167 1.22 14.27 -32.30
C ARG A 167 2.52 14.13 -33.08
N ARG A 168 2.66 13.10 -33.94
CA ARG A 168 3.89 12.88 -34.71
C ARG A 168 4.12 13.98 -35.74
N LYS A 169 3.05 14.57 -36.30
CA LYS A 169 3.14 15.76 -37.15
C LYS A 169 3.63 17.00 -36.38
N PHE A 170 3.17 17.19 -35.14
CA PHE A 170 3.69 18.25 -34.27
C PHE A 170 5.18 18.06 -33.96
N GLN A 171 5.60 16.84 -33.61
CA GLN A 171 7.00 16.51 -33.34
C GLN A 171 7.90 16.68 -34.58
N ALA A 172 7.41 16.28 -35.76
CA ALA A 172 8.06 16.50 -37.05
C ALA A 172 8.29 18.00 -37.33
N ASN A 173 7.26 18.83 -37.12
CA ASN A 173 7.38 20.29 -37.25
C ASN A 173 8.40 20.90 -36.29
N ASN A 174 8.61 20.28 -35.11
CA ASN A 174 9.61 20.69 -34.13
C ASN A 174 10.99 20.03 -34.32
N LYS A 175 11.19 19.28 -35.42
CA LYS A 175 12.46 18.62 -35.79
C LYS A 175 12.96 17.59 -34.76
N GLU A 176 12.06 16.91 -34.07
CA GLU A 176 12.43 15.78 -33.20
C GLU A 176 12.99 14.60 -34.01
N ALA A 177 14.03 13.94 -33.49
CA ALA A 177 14.75 12.91 -34.23
C ALA A 177 13.84 11.71 -34.58
N GLY A 178 13.67 11.45 -35.88
CA GLY A 178 12.86 10.33 -36.40
C GLY A 178 11.36 10.59 -36.53
N ALA A 179 10.87 11.77 -36.11
CA ALA A 179 9.45 12.11 -36.12
C ALA A 179 8.85 12.25 -37.53
N ASP A 180 9.61 12.75 -38.52
CA ASP A 180 9.13 12.90 -39.91
C ASP A 180 8.67 11.57 -40.51
N LYS A 181 9.48 10.52 -40.33
CA LYS A 181 9.17 9.17 -40.85
C LYS A 181 7.97 8.55 -40.16
N LEU A 182 7.82 8.78 -38.85
CA LEU A 182 6.67 8.30 -38.09
C LEU A 182 5.40 9.05 -38.48
N SER A 183 5.49 10.36 -38.74
CA SER A 183 4.36 11.16 -39.23
C SER A 183 3.87 10.66 -40.59
N GLU A 184 4.78 10.41 -41.55
CA GLU A 184 4.45 9.84 -42.85
C GLU A 184 3.84 8.43 -42.73
N PHE A 185 4.42 7.58 -41.88
CA PHE A 185 3.92 6.23 -41.63
C PHE A 185 2.48 6.24 -41.11
N TRP A 186 2.22 6.99 -40.03
CA TRP A 186 0.89 7.05 -39.43
C TRP A 186 -0.13 7.72 -40.35
N GLN A 187 0.27 8.70 -41.16
CA GLN A 187 -0.60 9.31 -42.16
C GLN A 187 -1.04 8.29 -43.24
N ALA A 188 -0.14 7.40 -43.66
CA ALA A 188 -0.45 6.32 -44.60
C ALA A 188 -1.39 5.26 -43.99
N VAL A 189 -1.14 4.87 -42.73
CA VAL A 189 -2.01 3.95 -41.98
C VAL A 189 -3.41 4.55 -41.83
N TYR A 190 -3.51 5.79 -41.37
CA TYR A 190 -4.79 6.49 -41.21
C TYR A 190 -5.57 6.60 -42.54
N THR A 191 -4.88 6.85 -43.65
CA THR A 191 -5.50 6.90 -44.99
C THR A 191 -6.10 5.55 -45.37
N THR A 192 -5.39 4.46 -45.08
CA THR A 192 -5.86 3.08 -45.32
C THR A 192 -7.09 2.77 -44.47
N MET A 193 -7.06 3.12 -43.18
CA MET A 193 -8.19 2.92 -42.27
C MET A 193 -9.42 3.72 -42.71
N LYS A 194 -9.24 4.96 -43.17
CA LYS A 194 -10.34 5.78 -43.71
C LYS A 194 -10.95 5.19 -44.99
N ALA A 195 -10.16 4.48 -45.80
CA ALA A 195 -10.68 3.74 -46.95
C ALA A 195 -11.43 2.47 -46.50
N ASN A 196 -10.90 1.74 -45.52
CA ASN A 196 -11.56 0.56 -44.93
C ASN A 196 -12.89 0.93 -44.26
N ALA A 197 -12.97 2.07 -43.58
CA ALA A 197 -14.20 2.55 -42.93
C ALA A 197 -15.38 2.78 -43.89
N LYS A 198 -15.13 2.85 -45.20
CA LYS A 198 -16.16 2.98 -46.25
C LYS A 198 -16.66 1.63 -46.78
N LYS A 199 -16.01 0.51 -46.43
CA LYS A 199 -16.42 -0.83 -46.87
C LYS A 199 -17.60 -1.30 -46.01
N SER A 200 -18.50 -2.09 -46.62
CA SER A 200 -19.47 -2.89 -45.85
C SER A 200 -18.70 -3.78 -44.87
N ARG A 201 -19.12 -3.80 -43.61
CA ARG A 201 -18.56 -4.70 -42.58
C ARG A 201 -19.31 -6.02 -42.49
N TYR A 202 -20.53 -6.08 -43.04
CA TYR A 202 -21.47 -7.18 -42.80
C TYR A 202 -20.87 -8.55 -43.13
N GLU A 203 -20.36 -8.73 -44.36
CA GLU A 203 -19.80 -9.99 -44.81
C GLU A 203 -18.55 -10.40 -44.00
N ALA A 204 -17.76 -9.42 -43.57
CA ALA A 204 -16.56 -9.66 -42.79
C ALA A 204 -16.88 -10.04 -41.33
N VAL A 205 -17.92 -9.46 -40.74
CA VAL A 205 -18.42 -9.85 -39.41
C VAL A 205 -19.10 -11.22 -39.46
N ALA A 206 -19.87 -11.51 -40.52
CA ALA A 206 -20.45 -12.84 -40.72
C ALA A 206 -19.38 -13.95 -40.76
N GLU A 207 -18.26 -13.71 -41.44
CA GLU A 207 -17.16 -14.69 -41.49
C GLU A 207 -16.44 -14.85 -40.14
N ILE A 208 -16.38 -13.81 -39.29
CA ILE A 208 -15.86 -13.94 -37.90
C ILE A 208 -16.66 -14.98 -37.11
N TYR A 209 -17.97 -15.06 -37.33
CA TYR A 209 -18.90 -15.89 -36.53
C TYR A 209 -19.29 -17.22 -37.16
N LYS A 210 -18.79 -17.53 -38.36
CA LYS A 210 -19.18 -18.72 -39.13
C LYS A 210 -18.96 -20.04 -38.39
N ASP A 211 -17.89 -20.13 -37.61
CA ASP A 211 -17.44 -21.35 -36.92
C ASP A 211 -17.36 -21.19 -35.38
N VAL A 212 -17.90 -20.10 -34.82
CA VAL A 212 -17.80 -19.79 -33.39
C VAL A 212 -18.90 -20.53 -32.60
N PRO A 213 -18.56 -21.39 -31.62
CA PRO A 213 -19.54 -22.02 -30.75
C PRO A 213 -20.34 -20.98 -29.93
N LEU A 214 -21.60 -21.25 -29.64
CA LEU A 214 -22.50 -20.33 -28.91
C LEU A 214 -21.90 -19.84 -27.57
N LYS A 215 -21.26 -20.74 -26.81
CA LYS A 215 -20.59 -20.42 -25.54
C LYS A 215 -19.41 -19.44 -25.66
N GLU A 216 -18.89 -19.26 -26.88
CA GLU A 216 -17.77 -18.36 -27.21
C GLU A 216 -18.27 -17.11 -27.94
N PHE A 217 -19.58 -16.99 -28.16
CA PHE A 217 -20.18 -15.79 -28.72
C PHE A 217 -20.16 -14.69 -27.63
N PRO A 218 -19.71 -13.46 -27.93
CA PRO A 218 -19.62 -12.38 -26.93
C PRO A 218 -21.01 -11.80 -26.63
N ILE A 219 -21.81 -12.54 -25.86
CA ILE A 219 -23.22 -12.22 -25.55
C ILE A 219 -23.30 -11.46 -24.20
N SER A 220 -22.64 -10.31 -24.06
CA SER A 220 -22.70 -9.55 -22.80
C SER A 220 -24.08 -8.92 -22.52
N TRP A 221 -24.91 -8.74 -23.55
CA TRP A 221 -26.32 -8.30 -23.45
C TRP A 221 -27.29 -9.40 -22.98
N TYR A 222 -26.81 -10.62 -22.74
CA TYR A 222 -27.57 -11.65 -22.03
C TYR A 222 -27.78 -11.25 -20.56
N ASP A 223 -26.77 -10.65 -19.94
CA ASP A 223 -26.80 -10.21 -18.55
C ASP A 223 -27.78 -9.01 -18.40
N ASP A 224 -27.75 -8.05 -19.33
CA ASP A 224 -28.72 -6.94 -19.36
C ASP A 224 -30.16 -7.40 -19.71
N ALA A 225 -30.32 -8.44 -20.53
CA ALA A 225 -31.64 -9.03 -20.83
C ALA A 225 -32.25 -9.75 -19.60
N GLN A 226 -31.41 -10.19 -18.66
CA GLN A 226 -31.83 -10.76 -17.38
C GLN A 226 -32.27 -9.68 -16.37
N HIS A 227 -31.66 -8.49 -16.36
CA HIS A 227 -32.12 -7.36 -15.54
C HIS A 227 -33.57 -6.92 -15.86
N ASN A 228 -34.04 -7.18 -17.09
CA ASN A 228 -35.41 -6.89 -17.54
C ASN A 228 -36.41 -8.05 -17.35
N VAL A 229 -36.04 -9.12 -16.65
CA VAL A 229 -36.98 -10.17 -16.21
C VAL A 229 -37.45 -9.83 -14.79
N ALA A 230 -38.78 -9.74 -14.61
CA ALA A 230 -39.37 -9.56 -13.27
C ALA A 230 -38.73 -10.53 -12.27
N PHE A 231 -38.24 -9.97 -11.16
CA PHE A 231 -37.60 -10.68 -10.07
C PHE A 231 -38.50 -11.83 -9.60
N GLU A 232 -37.90 -12.96 -9.24
CA GLU A 232 -38.58 -13.89 -8.35
C GLU A 232 -38.58 -13.24 -6.96
N THR A 233 -39.55 -12.33 -6.76
CA THR A 233 -39.91 -11.79 -5.46
C THR A 233 -40.17 -12.96 -4.53
N GLU A 234 -39.37 -13.06 -3.47
CA GLU A 234 -39.52 -14.02 -2.37
C GLU A 234 -39.89 -15.44 -2.82
N GLY A 235 -38.87 -16.25 -3.12
CA GLY A 235 -39.07 -17.70 -3.34
C GLY A 235 -39.93 -18.32 -2.22
N ALA A 236 -40.70 -19.36 -2.55
CA ALA A 236 -41.67 -19.94 -1.61
C ALA A 236 -41.06 -20.22 -0.22
N GLN A 237 -41.76 -19.82 0.84
CA GLN A 237 -41.35 -20.09 2.22
C GLN A 237 -41.16 -21.60 2.41
N PRO A 238 -39.94 -22.07 2.76
CA PRO A 238 -39.73 -23.48 3.02
C PRO A 238 -40.44 -23.90 4.31
N ALA A 239 -40.69 -25.20 4.46
CA ALA A 239 -41.27 -25.71 5.69
C ALA A 239 -40.34 -25.40 6.90
N PRO A 240 -40.88 -25.01 8.06
CA PRO A 240 -40.07 -24.71 9.23
C PRO A 240 -39.19 -25.91 9.59
N THR A 241 -37.88 -25.68 9.72
CA THR A 241 -36.95 -26.70 10.19
C THR A 241 -37.02 -26.77 11.71
N GLY A 242 -37.49 -27.90 12.25
CA GLY A 242 -37.50 -28.14 13.70
C GLY A 242 -36.11 -28.44 14.26
N PRO A 243 -35.97 -28.56 15.59
CA PRO A 243 -34.70 -28.91 16.24
C PRO A 243 -34.12 -30.21 15.70
N GLN A 244 -32.86 -30.16 15.29
CA GLN A 244 -32.08 -31.29 14.79
C GLN A 244 -31.31 -31.98 15.92
N GLY A 245 -30.74 -33.16 15.61
CA GLY A 245 -29.87 -33.88 16.53
C GLY A 245 -28.60 -33.08 16.85
N ARG A 246 -28.13 -33.18 18.09
CA ARG A 246 -26.89 -32.53 18.54
C ARG A 246 -25.67 -33.09 17.78
N LYS A 247 -24.82 -32.19 17.28
CA LYS A 247 -23.57 -32.53 16.57
C LYS A 247 -22.32 -31.99 17.27
N PRO A 248 -21.12 -32.51 16.97
CA PRO A 248 -19.86 -31.92 17.45
C PRO A 248 -19.67 -30.43 17.11
N TRP A 249 -20.08 -30.01 15.90
CA TRP A 249 -19.88 -28.64 15.41
C TRP A 249 -21.11 -28.09 14.70
N THR A 250 -21.37 -26.81 14.92
CA THR A 250 -22.24 -25.96 14.09
C THR A 250 -21.47 -24.69 13.74
N VAL A 251 -21.43 -24.36 12.45
CA VAL A 251 -20.93 -23.09 11.90
C VAL A 251 -22.14 -22.26 11.49
N LEU A 252 -22.25 -21.04 12.03
CA LEU A 252 -23.29 -20.07 11.71
C LEU A 252 -22.62 -18.88 11.00
N ALA A 253 -22.82 -18.77 9.68
CA ALA A 253 -22.31 -17.68 8.87
C ALA A 253 -23.39 -16.62 8.64
N TYR A 254 -23.12 -15.39 9.09
CA TYR A 254 -23.98 -14.22 8.92
C TYR A 254 -23.37 -13.33 7.83
N ILE A 255 -23.89 -13.45 6.60
CA ILE A 255 -23.36 -12.83 5.39
C ILE A 255 -24.25 -11.65 5.01
N CYS A 256 -23.84 -10.44 5.38
CA CYS A 256 -24.51 -9.21 4.98
C CYS A 256 -23.93 -8.75 3.63
N ALA A 257 -24.58 -9.13 2.55
CA ALA A 257 -24.16 -8.84 1.18
C ALA A 257 -25.03 -7.76 0.52
N ASP A 258 -25.84 -7.04 1.30
CA ASP A 258 -26.55 -5.84 0.87
C ASP A 258 -25.59 -4.62 0.85
N ASN A 259 -24.60 -4.67 -0.06
CA ASN A 259 -23.60 -3.63 -0.37
C ASN A 259 -22.71 -4.06 -1.56
N ASP A 260 -21.68 -3.27 -1.87
CA ASP A 260 -20.67 -3.49 -2.92
C ASP A 260 -19.88 -4.81 -2.81
N LEU A 261 -20.04 -5.57 -1.72
CA LEU A 261 -19.46 -6.90 -1.57
C LEU A 261 -20.41 -8.05 -1.97
N GLU A 262 -21.63 -7.79 -2.45
CA GLU A 262 -22.66 -8.81 -2.76
C GLU A 262 -22.10 -10.05 -3.47
N ARG A 263 -21.33 -9.84 -4.54
CA ARG A 263 -20.74 -10.91 -5.35
C ARG A 263 -19.81 -11.84 -4.56
N PHE A 264 -19.12 -11.33 -3.55
CA PHE A 264 -18.17 -12.08 -2.75
C PHE A 264 -18.90 -12.91 -1.69
N GLY A 265 -19.94 -12.36 -1.06
CA GLY A 265 -20.80 -13.13 -0.15
C GLY A 265 -21.47 -14.32 -0.84
N LEU A 266 -21.85 -14.17 -2.11
CA LEU A 266 -22.32 -15.29 -2.95
C LEU A 266 -21.22 -16.33 -3.21
N GLN A 267 -20.01 -15.89 -3.56
CA GLN A 267 -18.87 -16.77 -3.78
C GLN A 267 -18.52 -17.58 -2.53
N ASP A 268 -18.56 -16.96 -1.35
CA ASP A 268 -18.25 -17.60 -0.08
C ASP A 268 -19.25 -18.68 0.30
N VAL A 269 -20.54 -18.48 0.02
CA VAL A 269 -21.54 -19.56 0.19
C VAL A 269 -21.23 -20.73 -0.75
N ASN A 270 -20.90 -20.48 -2.02
CA ASN A 270 -20.50 -21.53 -2.95
C ASN A 270 -19.19 -22.23 -2.52
N GLU A 271 -18.24 -21.52 -1.92
CA GLU A 271 -17.04 -22.13 -1.33
C GLU A 271 -17.40 -23.07 -0.16
N MET A 272 -18.37 -22.69 0.68
CA MET A 272 -18.89 -23.57 1.72
C MET A 272 -19.59 -24.82 1.12
N GLU A 273 -20.26 -24.69 -0.03
CA GLU A 273 -20.91 -25.79 -0.75
C GLU A 273 -19.93 -26.84 -1.27
N GLN A 274 -18.67 -26.50 -1.59
CA GLN A 274 -17.67 -27.51 -1.96
C GLN A 274 -17.46 -28.58 -0.86
N ILE A 275 -17.75 -28.21 0.39
CA ILE A 275 -17.61 -29.08 1.57
C ILE A 275 -18.98 -29.58 2.04
N GLY A 276 -19.93 -28.67 2.26
CA GLY A 276 -21.27 -28.95 2.74
C GLY A 276 -21.36 -29.45 4.20
N SER A 277 -22.56 -29.40 4.74
CA SER A 277 -22.90 -30.01 6.03
C SER A 277 -22.82 -31.54 5.98
N SER A 278 -22.49 -32.18 7.11
CA SER A 278 -22.34 -33.64 7.25
C SER A 278 -23.20 -34.20 8.39
N ASP A 279 -23.09 -35.50 8.67
CA ASP A 279 -23.72 -36.15 9.83
C ASP A 279 -23.16 -35.61 11.17
N LYS A 280 -21.98 -34.98 11.18
CA LYS A 280 -21.28 -34.50 12.39
C LYS A 280 -20.98 -33.00 12.43
N VAL A 281 -21.21 -32.28 11.34
CA VAL A 281 -20.98 -30.83 11.26
C VAL A 281 -22.18 -30.18 10.57
N ASN A 282 -22.77 -29.15 11.17
CA ASN A 282 -23.73 -28.27 10.51
C ASN A 282 -22.99 -27.04 9.97
N ILE A 283 -23.26 -26.64 8.74
CA ILE A 283 -22.82 -25.39 8.13
C ILE A 283 -24.08 -24.66 7.68
N ILE A 284 -24.35 -23.51 8.29
CA ILE A 284 -25.60 -22.76 8.12
C ILE A 284 -25.25 -21.33 7.75
N ALA A 285 -25.84 -20.82 6.66
CA ALA A 285 -25.64 -19.44 6.22
C ALA A 285 -26.96 -18.66 6.31
N GLN A 286 -26.93 -17.44 6.82
CA GLN A 286 -27.93 -16.42 6.56
C GLN A 286 -27.29 -15.40 5.63
N LEU A 287 -27.80 -15.30 4.41
CA LEU A 287 -27.30 -14.44 3.35
C LEU A 287 -28.38 -13.41 3.00
N ASP A 288 -27.97 -12.16 2.97
CA ASP A 288 -28.81 -11.03 2.58
C ASP A 288 -28.22 -10.33 1.36
N ARG A 289 -29.09 -9.99 0.40
CA ARG A 289 -28.71 -9.47 -0.92
C ARG A 289 -29.42 -8.17 -1.22
N MET A 290 -28.69 -7.25 -1.86
CA MET A 290 -29.18 -5.95 -2.29
C MET A 290 -30.50 -6.04 -3.06
N ARG A 291 -31.35 -5.03 -2.88
CA ARG A 291 -32.49 -4.79 -3.78
C ARG A 291 -32.04 -4.38 -5.19
N GLN A 292 -32.94 -4.54 -6.15
CA GLN A 292 -32.73 -4.15 -7.55
C GLN A 292 -32.28 -2.69 -7.71
N GLY A 293 -31.31 -2.48 -8.62
CA GLY A 293 -30.98 -1.16 -9.16
C GLY A 293 -30.16 -0.29 -8.20
N MET A 294 -29.65 -0.91 -7.13
CA MET A 294 -28.59 -0.33 -6.31
C MET A 294 -27.27 -0.38 -7.10
N GLU A 295 -26.40 0.59 -6.82
CA GLU A 295 -25.04 0.58 -7.35
C GLU A 295 -24.34 -0.71 -6.91
N ASP A 296 -23.67 -1.39 -7.85
CA ASP A 296 -22.97 -2.67 -7.67
C ASP A 296 -23.82 -3.95 -7.50
N ASP A 297 -25.11 -3.92 -7.82
CA ASP A 297 -25.96 -5.13 -7.79
C ASP A 297 -25.48 -6.22 -8.75
N THR A 298 -25.73 -7.49 -8.42
CA THR A 298 -25.33 -8.62 -9.25
C THR A 298 -26.44 -9.61 -9.54
N ILE A 299 -26.36 -10.27 -10.70
CA ILE A 299 -27.24 -11.39 -11.10
C ILE A 299 -26.51 -12.73 -11.15
N THR A 300 -25.28 -12.79 -10.63
CA THR A 300 -24.42 -13.99 -10.69
C THR A 300 -25.10 -15.23 -10.13
N ASP A 301 -25.89 -15.10 -9.06
CA ASP A 301 -26.71 -16.19 -8.49
C ASP A 301 -28.21 -15.99 -8.77
N GLY A 302 -28.54 -15.56 -9.98
CA GLY A 302 -29.89 -15.20 -10.37
C GLY A 302 -30.39 -13.91 -9.70
N ASN A 303 -31.65 -13.57 -10.00
CA ASN A 303 -32.22 -12.26 -9.73
C ASN A 303 -33.18 -12.28 -8.51
N TRP A 304 -32.67 -12.70 -7.36
CA TRP A 304 -33.41 -12.74 -6.10
C TRP A 304 -32.85 -11.73 -5.10
N THR A 305 -33.71 -11.18 -4.24
CA THR A 305 -33.36 -10.14 -3.25
C THR A 305 -33.78 -10.54 -1.83
N GLY A 306 -33.31 -9.79 -0.83
CA GLY A 306 -33.63 -9.96 0.59
C GLY A 306 -32.84 -11.08 1.25
N THR A 307 -33.28 -11.50 2.44
CA THR A 307 -32.54 -12.41 3.30
C THR A 307 -33.05 -13.85 3.24
N ARG A 308 -32.13 -14.79 3.08
CA ARG A 308 -32.40 -16.25 3.08
C ARG A 308 -31.49 -16.98 4.04
N ARG A 309 -31.97 -18.13 4.52
CA ARG A 309 -31.21 -19.09 5.34
C ARG A 309 -31.02 -20.39 4.58
N TYR A 310 -29.79 -20.89 4.58
CA TYR A 310 -29.40 -22.12 3.91
C TYR A 310 -28.82 -23.14 4.89
N TYR A 311 -29.29 -24.38 4.79
CA TYR A 311 -28.53 -25.52 5.26
C TYR A 311 -27.57 -25.89 4.14
N VAL A 312 -26.29 -25.59 4.32
CA VAL A 312 -25.32 -25.68 3.23
C VAL A 312 -25.15 -27.14 2.84
N THR A 313 -25.52 -27.50 1.60
CA THR A 313 -25.38 -28.86 1.07
C THR A 313 -24.21 -28.93 0.12
N LYS A 314 -23.61 -30.12 0.01
CA LYS A 314 -22.46 -30.27 -0.86
C LYS A 314 -22.88 -30.23 -2.33
N ASP A 315 -22.21 -29.38 -3.12
CA ASP A 315 -22.20 -29.42 -4.58
C ASP A 315 -20.86 -28.90 -5.14
N ASP A 316 -20.74 -28.87 -6.46
CA ASP A 316 -19.52 -28.47 -7.17
C ASP A 316 -19.76 -27.24 -8.11
N ASP A 317 -20.92 -26.57 -8.02
CA ASP A 317 -21.29 -25.45 -8.88
C ASP A 317 -20.90 -24.10 -8.25
N MET A 318 -19.72 -23.60 -8.60
CA MET A 318 -19.23 -22.31 -8.10
C MET A 318 -19.97 -21.08 -8.64
N GLY A 319 -20.92 -21.26 -9.57
CA GLY A 319 -21.70 -20.18 -10.16
C GLY A 319 -23.09 -20.01 -9.56
N LYS A 320 -23.55 -20.91 -8.69
CA LYS A 320 -24.91 -20.88 -8.19
C LYS A 320 -25.08 -21.61 -6.85
N ILE A 321 -25.79 -20.97 -5.92
CA ILE A 321 -26.13 -21.57 -4.62
C ILE A 321 -27.07 -22.76 -4.84
N GLY A 322 -26.55 -23.97 -4.65
CA GLY A 322 -27.29 -25.24 -4.73
C GLY A 322 -27.94 -25.66 -3.41
N SER A 323 -27.65 -24.95 -2.33
CA SER A 323 -28.02 -25.31 -0.96
C SER A 323 -29.50 -25.35 -0.67
N GLN A 324 -29.87 -26.21 0.28
CA GLN A 324 -31.23 -26.29 0.78
C GLN A 324 -31.61 -24.99 1.49
N MET A 325 -32.50 -24.19 0.89
CA MET A 325 -33.13 -23.06 1.55
C MET A 325 -34.03 -23.56 2.69
N VAL A 326 -33.72 -23.14 3.92
CA VAL A 326 -34.43 -23.51 5.16
C VAL A 326 -35.14 -22.32 5.82
N GLY A 327 -35.01 -21.13 5.24
CA GLY A 327 -35.82 -19.97 5.57
C GLY A 327 -35.73 -18.90 4.49
N ASN A 328 -36.83 -18.23 4.21
CA ASN A 328 -36.85 -16.97 3.49
C ASN A 328 -37.39 -15.92 4.48
N LEU A 329 -36.64 -14.86 4.74
CA LEU A 329 -37.02 -13.85 5.73
C LEU A 329 -37.53 -12.56 5.09
N GLY A 330 -37.57 -12.50 3.76
CA GLY A 330 -37.72 -11.23 3.04
C GLY A 330 -36.57 -10.29 3.39
N GLU A 331 -36.78 -9.00 3.18
CA GLU A 331 -35.79 -7.96 3.52
C GLU A 331 -35.55 -7.89 5.04
N GLN A 332 -34.29 -7.83 5.46
CA GLN A 332 -33.89 -7.68 6.86
C GLN A 332 -32.73 -6.71 6.97
N SER A 333 -32.83 -5.75 7.90
CA SER A 333 -31.69 -4.93 8.28
C SER A 333 -30.63 -5.79 8.96
N MET A 334 -29.58 -6.15 8.24
CA MET A 334 -28.49 -6.97 8.75
C MET A 334 -27.57 -6.19 9.70
N GLY A 335 -27.60 -4.86 9.61
CA GLY A 335 -27.00 -3.92 10.56
C GLY A 335 -27.75 -3.78 11.90
N ASP A 336 -28.91 -4.42 12.09
CA ASP A 336 -29.67 -4.39 13.36
C ASP A 336 -29.26 -5.54 14.30
N LYS A 337 -28.97 -5.20 15.55
CA LYS A 337 -28.57 -6.17 16.60
C LYS A 337 -29.55 -7.32 16.78
N LYS A 338 -30.85 -7.09 16.54
CA LYS A 338 -31.90 -8.10 16.70
C LYS A 338 -31.81 -9.14 15.61
N THR A 339 -31.53 -8.75 14.37
CA THR A 339 -31.37 -9.67 13.22
C THR A 339 -30.26 -10.67 13.50
N LEU A 340 -29.10 -10.19 13.95
CA LEU A 340 -27.98 -11.06 14.36
C LEU A 340 -28.36 -11.96 15.54
N ALA A 341 -28.98 -11.40 16.59
CA ALA A 341 -29.38 -12.16 17.77
C ALA A 341 -30.39 -13.28 17.43
N GLU A 342 -31.36 -12.99 16.57
CA GLU A 342 -32.37 -13.94 16.12
C GLU A 342 -31.76 -15.05 15.28
N PHE A 343 -30.83 -14.73 14.38
CA PHE A 343 -30.10 -15.74 13.61
C PHE A 343 -29.32 -16.68 14.52
N ILE A 344 -28.54 -16.14 15.47
CA ILE A 344 -27.72 -16.96 16.38
C ILE A 344 -28.62 -17.84 17.26
N LYS A 345 -29.68 -17.27 17.85
CA LYS A 345 -30.61 -18.03 18.69
C LYS A 345 -31.30 -19.14 17.90
N TRP A 346 -31.82 -18.83 16.72
CA TRP A 346 -32.45 -19.80 15.84
C TRP A 346 -31.46 -20.90 15.43
N GLY A 347 -30.25 -20.54 15.04
CA GLY A 347 -29.20 -21.49 14.64
C GLY A 347 -28.81 -22.44 15.77
N VAL A 348 -28.64 -21.93 16.98
CA VAL A 348 -28.32 -22.72 18.18
C VAL A 348 -29.47 -23.68 18.57
N GLN A 349 -30.72 -23.21 18.49
CA GLN A 349 -31.89 -24.01 18.83
C GLN A 349 -32.19 -25.08 17.78
N THR A 350 -32.02 -24.75 16.50
CA THR A 350 -32.34 -25.62 15.37
C THR A 350 -31.22 -26.61 15.09
N TYR A 351 -29.95 -26.18 15.22
CA TYR A 351 -28.76 -26.99 14.93
C TYR A 351 -27.85 -27.06 16.17
N PRO A 352 -28.29 -27.72 17.25
CA PRO A 352 -27.54 -27.76 18.50
C PRO A 352 -26.18 -28.44 18.31
N ALA A 353 -25.13 -27.89 18.91
CA ALA A 353 -23.80 -28.48 18.88
C ALA A 353 -22.98 -28.22 20.14
N ASP A 354 -21.95 -29.04 20.34
CA ASP A 354 -21.00 -28.89 21.44
C ASP A 354 -20.10 -27.66 21.22
N ASN A 355 -19.63 -27.46 19.99
CA ASN A 355 -18.88 -26.28 19.57
C ASN A 355 -19.69 -25.49 18.54
N VAL A 356 -19.92 -24.21 18.81
CA VAL A 356 -20.57 -23.29 17.86
C VAL A 356 -19.57 -22.23 17.43
N MET A 357 -19.34 -22.14 16.12
CA MET A 357 -18.60 -21.07 15.46
C MET A 357 -19.59 -20.07 14.88
N VAL A 358 -19.37 -18.78 15.12
CA VAL A 358 -20.15 -17.69 14.52
C VAL A 358 -19.20 -16.89 13.63
N VAL A 359 -19.53 -16.80 12.34
CA VAL A 359 -18.80 -15.98 11.36
C VAL A 359 -19.67 -14.76 11.05
N ILE A 360 -19.10 -13.57 11.19
CA ILE A 360 -19.75 -12.31 10.83
C ILE A 360 -18.95 -11.71 9.68
N TRP A 361 -19.59 -11.62 8.52
CA TRP A 361 -18.98 -11.28 7.24
C TRP A 361 -19.55 -9.97 6.69
N ASN A 362 -18.67 -9.03 6.30
CA ASN A 362 -18.91 -7.78 5.53
C ASN A 362 -17.62 -6.90 5.58
N HIS A 363 -17.71 -5.63 5.21
CA HIS A 363 -16.93 -4.53 5.75
C HIS A 363 -16.84 -4.53 7.28
N GLY A 364 -15.70 -4.08 7.78
CA GLY A 364 -15.42 -3.86 9.19
C GLY A 364 -14.66 -2.55 9.42
N ALA A 365 -14.86 -1.96 10.59
CA ALA A 365 -14.23 -0.71 11.01
C ALA A 365 -13.65 -0.85 12.43
N GLY A 366 -13.15 -2.05 12.77
CA GLY A 366 -12.60 -2.37 14.07
C GLY A 366 -13.61 -2.17 15.21
N TRP A 367 -13.23 -1.37 16.21
CA TRP A 367 -14.08 -1.14 17.38
C TRP A 367 -15.38 -0.39 17.06
N ILE A 368 -15.46 0.32 15.92
CA ILE A 368 -16.66 1.06 15.51
C ILE A 368 -17.79 0.10 15.19
N GLY A 369 -17.52 -0.96 14.41
CA GLY A 369 -18.53 -1.93 14.02
C GLY A 369 -18.19 -2.76 12.78
N VAL A 370 -19.19 -3.54 12.34
CA VAL A 370 -19.12 -4.50 11.24
C VAL A 370 -20.52 -4.68 10.62
N ALA A 371 -20.62 -5.32 9.44
CA ALA A 371 -21.89 -5.64 8.78
C ALA A 371 -22.69 -4.39 8.40
N LEU A 372 -22.15 -3.62 7.44
CA LEU A 372 -22.83 -2.49 6.84
C LEU A 372 -23.92 -2.97 5.89
N ASP A 373 -25.15 -2.62 6.21
CA ASP A 373 -26.33 -2.78 5.38
C ASP A 373 -26.57 -1.47 4.62
N GLN A 374 -26.43 -1.49 3.30
CA GLN A 374 -26.48 -0.28 2.48
C GLN A 374 -27.91 0.21 2.23
N GLU A 375 -28.91 -0.67 2.25
CA GLU A 375 -30.30 -0.28 2.04
C GLU A 375 -30.81 0.64 3.16
N ASP A 376 -30.46 0.37 4.42
CA ASP A 376 -30.83 1.23 5.55
C ASP A 376 -29.67 2.01 6.21
N ASN A 377 -28.46 1.85 5.66
CA ASN A 377 -27.22 2.50 6.08
C ASN A 377 -26.91 2.29 7.57
N LYS A 378 -27.21 1.10 8.10
CA LYS A 378 -26.85 0.70 9.46
C LYS A 378 -25.66 -0.25 9.47
N MET A 379 -24.88 -0.15 10.53
CA MET A 379 -23.76 -1.04 10.82
C MET A 379 -23.88 -1.49 12.28
N LEU A 380 -23.59 -2.76 12.55
CA LEU A 380 -23.57 -3.28 13.91
C LEU A 380 -22.40 -2.66 14.68
N SER A 381 -22.69 -1.87 15.72
CA SER A 381 -21.64 -1.45 16.65
C SER A 381 -21.11 -2.65 17.43
N MET A 382 -19.89 -2.56 17.97
CA MET A 382 -19.37 -3.66 18.80
C MET A 382 -20.21 -3.94 20.06
N THR A 383 -20.92 -2.93 20.56
CA THR A 383 -21.89 -3.13 21.66
C THR A 383 -23.14 -3.89 21.21
N ASP A 384 -23.56 -3.72 19.95
CA ASP A 384 -24.65 -4.47 19.34
C ASP A 384 -24.26 -5.93 19.11
N VAL A 385 -23.06 -6.18 18.58
CA VAL A 385 -22.51 -7.54 18.38
C VAL A 385 -22.39 -8.28 19.71
N SER A 386 -21.81 -7.64 20.73
CA SER A 386 -21.68 -8.25 22.07
C SER A 386 -23.04 -8.54 22.70
N TRP A 387 -24.02 -7.65 22.54
CA TRP A 387 -25.39 -7.89 22.98
C TRP A 387 -26.02 -9.10 22.27
N ALA A 388 -25.92 -9.17 20.94
CA ALA A 388 -26.49 -10.26 20.15
C ALA A 388 -25.86 -11.62 20.51
N LEU A 389 -24.54 -11.65 20.70
CA LEU A 389 -23.83 -12.84 21.19
C LEU A 389 -24.26 -13.22 22.60
N ARG A 390 -24.46 -12.28 23.53
CA ARG A 390 -24.99 -12.60 24.88
C ARG A 390 -26.38 -13.23 24.81
N GLU A 391 -27.24 -12.77 23.91
CA GLU A 391 -28.57 -13.37 23.71
C GLU A 391 -28.46 -14.80 23.16
N GLY A 392 -27.61 -15.04 22.17
CA GLY A 392 -27.33 -16.38 21.65
C GLY A 392 -26.67 -17.31 22.68
N GLN A 393 -25.76 -16.79 23.50
CA GLN A 393 -25.05 -17.53 24.55
C GLN A 393 -26.01 -18.07 25.61
N LYS A 394 -27.06 -17.32 25.95
CA LYS A 394 -28.13 -17.78 26.85
C LYS A 394 -28.80 -19.03 26.28
N GLU A 395 -29.14 -19.03 24.99
CA GLU A 395 -29.73 -20.20 24.33
C GLU A 395 -28.74 -21.35 24.23
N LEU A 396 -27.47 -21.08 23.93
CA LEU A 396 -26.43 -22.11 23.87
C LEU A 396 -26.25 -22.79 25.23
N SER A 397 -26.27 -22.02 26.31
CA SER A 397 -26.15 -22.54 27.67
C SER A 397 -27.35 -23.39 28.07
N LYS A 398 -28.57 -22.99 27.66
CA LYS A 398 -29.79 -23.77 27.87
C LYS A 398 -29.73 -25.10 27.11
N VAL A 399 -29.41 -25.05 25.82
CA VAL A 399 -29.29 -26.24 24.97
C VAL A 399 -28.24 -27.17 25.54
N ASN A 400 -27.09 -26.67 25.98
CA ASN A 400 -26.00 -27.48 26.53
C ASN A 400 -26.20 -27.93 27.99
N GLY A 401 -27.21 -27.41 28.69
CA GLY A 401 -27.44 -27.70 30.11
C GLY A 401 -26.33 -27.21 31.05
N LYS A 402 -25.46 -26.31 30.58
CA LYS A 402 -24.35 -25.72 31.34
C LYS A 402 -23.94 -24.38 30.75
N ALA A 403 -23.37 -23.50 31.58
CA ALA A 403 -22.78 -22.26 31.11
C ALA A 403 -21.80 -22.55 29.95
N SER A 404 -22.07 -21.95 28.80
CA SER A 404 -21.35 -22.20 27.55
C SER A 404 -20.95 -20.89 26.90
N LYS A 405 -19.84 -20.90 26.17
CA LYS A 405 -19.40 -19.81 25.28
C LYS A 405 -19.37 -20.32 23.86
N PHE A 406 -19.54 -19.44 22.88
CA PHE A 406 -19.21 -19.77 21.50
C PHE A 406 -17.76 -20.22 21.42
N ALA A 407 -17.50 -21.28 20.67
CA ALA A 407 -16.17 -21.82 20.54
C ALA A 407 -15.27 -20.82 19.82
N ILE A 408 -15.76 -20.24 18.73
CA ILE A 408 -15.04 -19.28 17.89
C ILE A 408 -16.02 -18.21 17.44
N VAL A 409 -15.62 -16.94 17.54
CA VAL A 409 -16.21 -15.85 16.76
C VAL A 409 -15.16 -15.44 15.74
N ASP A 410 -15.51 -15.47 14.46
CA ASP A 410 -14.67 -15.05 13.36
C ASP A 410 -15.27 -13.80 12.73
N PHE A 411 -14.44 -12.79 12.54
CA PHE A 411 -14.78 -11.68 11.68
C PHE A 411 -14.07 -11.87 10.36
N ASP A 412 -14.87 -12.13 9.33
CA ASP A 412 -14.44 -12.05 7.94
C ASP A 412 -14.69 -10.62 7.47
N ALA A 413 -13.92 -9.70 8.07
CA ALA A 413 -14.12 -8.26 8.00
C ALA A 413 -12.87 -7.48 8.39
N CYS A 414 -12.71 -6.30 7.79
CA CYS A 414 -11.55 -5.43 7.97
C CYS A 414 -11.36 -4.96 9.43
N LEU A 415 -10.10 -4.86 9.88
CA LEU A 415 -9.69 -4.16 11.11
C LEU A 415 -10.23 -4.72 12.43
N MET A 416 -10.88 -5.89 12.45
CA MET A 416 -11.55 -6.43 13.64
C MET A 416 -10.59 -7.03 14.69
N GLY A 417 -9.31 -7.16 14.36
CA GLY A 417 -8.24 -7.72 15.18
C GLY A 417 -7.72 -6.75 16.25
N THR A 418 -8.61 -6.08 16.98
CA THR A 418 -8.24 -5.09 18.00
C THR A 418 -8.42 -5.63 19.43
N ILE A 419 -7.65 -5.11 20.40
CA ILE A 419 -7.80 -5.47 21.81
C ILE A 419 -9.18 -5.09 22.37
N GLU A 420 -9.78 -4.01 21.88
CA GLU A 420 -11.11 -3.53 22.25
C GLU A 420 -12.19 -4.52 21.82
N VAL A 421 -12.17 -4.92 20.54
CA VAL A 421 -13.07 -5.93 20.00
C VAL A 421 -12.93 -7.24 20.79
N ALA A 422 -11.70 -7.70 21.00
CA ALA A 422 -11.44 -8.93 21.74
C ALA A 422 -11.98 -8.86 23.19
N TYR A 423 -11.86 -7.72 23.87
CA TYR A 423 -12.32 -7.55 25.25
C TYR A 423 -13.83 -7.37 25.36
N GLU A 424 -14.46 -6.77 24.34
CA GLU A 424 -15.92 -6.63 24.25
C GLU A 424 -16.60 -8.00 24.13
N LEU A 425 -15.93 -8.97 23.48
CA LEU A 425 -16.45 -10.32 23.24
C LEU A 425 -16.05 -11.35 24.31
N SER A 426 -15.21 -10.99 25.29
CA SER A 426 -14.57 -11.94 26.19
C SER A 426 -15.53 -12.78 27.04
N ASP A 427 -16.74 -12.28 27.28
CA ASP A 427 -17.76 -12.97 28.07
C ASP A 427 -18.51 -14.06 27.27
N CYS A 428 -18.52 -13.93 25.94
CA CYS A 428 -19.41 -14.70 25.06
C CYS A 428 -18.68 -15.78 24.25
N ALA A 429 -17.40 -15.56 23.93
CA ALA A 429 -16.61 -16.45 23.08
C ALA A 429 -15.33 -16.95 23.77
N GLN A 430 -14.84 -18.11 23.34
CA GLN A 430 -13.55 -18.65 23.80
C GLN A 430 -12.40 -18.09 22.97
N PHE A 431 -12.55 -18.07 21.64
CA PHE A 431 -11.56 -17.54 20.72
C PHE A 431 -12.17 -16.51 19.77
N LEU A 432 -11.37 -15.49 19.45
CA LEU A 432 -11.61 -14.55 18.36
C LEU A 432 -10.66 -14.89 17.21
N VAL A 433 -11.14 -14.87 15.97
CA VAL A 433 -10.31 -14.85 14.74
C VAL A 433 -10.64 -13.57 13.98
N ALA A 434 -9.62 -12.78 13.63
CA ALA A 434 -9.83 -11.47 13.00
C ALA A 434 -8.52 -10.93 12.38
N SER A 435 -8.63 -9.94 11.48
CA SER A 435 -7.50 -9.22 10.89
C SER A 435 -7.25 -7.85 11.55
N GLU A 436 -5.98 -7.49 11.72
CA GLU A 436 -5.59 -6.13 12.13
C GLU A 436 -5.67 -5.13 10.97
N GLU A 437 -5.77 -5.63 9.72
CA GLU A 437 -5.72 -4.86 8.47
C GLU A 437 -7.03 -5.04 7.69
N ASN A 438 -7.17 -4.32 6.58
CA ASN A 438 -8.18 -4.63 5.57
C ASN A 438 -8.02 -6.04 5.01
N GLU A 439 -9.14 -6.74 4.90
CA GLU A 439 -9.23 -8.03 4.22
C GLU A 439 -9.60 -7.80 2.74
N PRO A 440 -9.00 -8.53 1.79
CA PRO A 440 -9.43 -8.52 0.41
C PRO A 440 -10.89 -9.00 0.28
N GLY A 441 -11.60 -8.55 -0.77
CA GLY A 441 -13.02 -8.86 -0.94
C GLY A 441 -13.35 -10.35 -0.98
N GLN A 442 -12.41 -11.22 -1.36
CA GLN A 442 -12.60 -12.69 -1.32
C GLN A 442 -12.70 -13.27 0.09
N GLY A 443 -12.41 -12.50 1.15
CA GLY A 443 -12.60 -12.94 2.54
C GLY A 443 -11.82 -14.19 2.94
N MET A 444 -12.43 -15.00 3.81
CA MET A 444 -11.88 -16.27 4.29
C MET A 444 -12.01 -17.38 3.24
N PRO A 445 -10.99 -18.24 3.03
CA PRO A 445 -11.09 -19.36 2.10
C PRO A 445 -11.91 -20.51 2.71
N TYR A 446 -13.25 -20.46 2.61
CA TYR A 446 -14.19 -21.31 3.35
C TYR A 446 -13.94 -22.80 3.12
N ALA A 447 -13.73 -23.20 1.87
CA ALA A 447 -13.46 -24.60 1.52
C ALA A 447 -12.19 -25.13 2.21
N ASP A 448 -11.13 -24.31 2.28
CA ASP A 448 -9.80 -24.71 2.73
C ASP A 448 -9.77 -25.07 4.22
N TYR A 449 -10.51 -24.35 5.06
CA TYR A 449 -10.55 -24.61 6.50
C TYR A 449 -11.72 -25.49 6.94
N LEU A 450 -12.87 -25.47 6.25
CA LEU A 450 -14.03 -26.33 6.57
C LEU A 450 -13.80 -27.78 6.17
N GLY A 451 -13.11 -28.04 5.06
CA GLY A 451 -12.81 -29.41 4.62
C GLY A 451 -12.09 -30.26 5.68
N PRO A 452 -11.01 -29.76 6.31
CA PRO A 452 -10.37 -30.42 7.45
C PRO A 452 -11.28 -30.62 8.66
N LEU A 453 -12.18 -29.68 8.97
CA LEU A 453 -13.13 -29.79 10.09
C LEU A 453 -14.13 -30.93 9.86
N VAL A 454 -14.74 -31.00 8.67
CA VAL A 454 -15.69 -32.07 8.32
C VAL A 454 -15.01 -33.45 8.33
N LYS A 455 -13.74 -33.52 7.89
CA LYS A 455 -12.94 -34.76 7.94
C LYS A 455 -12.55 -35.17 9.36
N ASN A 456 -12.38 -34.22 10.27
CA ASN A 456 -12.05 -34.47 11.67
C ASN A 456 -12.91 -33.62 12.64
N PRO A 457 -14.18 -34.01 12.89
CA PRO A 457 -15.08 -33.26 13.75
C PRO A 457 -14.67 -33.26 15.24
N ALA A 458 -13.69 -34.07 15.63
CA ALA A 458 -13.11 -34.07 16.97
C ALA A 458 -12.04 -32.98 17.17
N LEU A 459 -11.79 -32.14 16.16
CA LEU A 459 -10.83 -31.05 16.23
C LEU A 459 -11.20 -30.08 17.37
N ALA A 460 -10.22 -29.77 18.23
CA ALA A 460 -10.42 -28.82 19.31
C ALA A 460 -10.53 -27.38 18.76
N PRO A 461 -11.35 -26.49 19.37
CA PRO A 461 -11.51 -25.11 18.89
C PRO A 461 -10.20 -24.34 18.73
N ARG A 462 -9.25 -24.48 19.67
CA ARG A 462 -7.93 -23.85 19.57
C ARG A 462 -7.12 -24.29 18.35
N GLU A 463 -7.24 -25.56 17.95
CA GLU A 463 -6.55 -26.07 16.76
C GLU A 463 -7.30 -25.69 15.48
N MET A 464 -8.62 -25.51 15.57
CA MET A 464 -9.42 -24.97 14.47
C MET A 464 -9.01 -23.54 14.13
N THR A 465 -8.86 -22.66 15.14
CA THR A 465 -8.42 -21.27 14.87
C THR A 465 -7.02 -21.20 14.25
N LYS A 466 -6.09 -22.06 14.65
CA LYS A 466 -4.78 -22.20 14.00
C LYS A 466 -4.88 -22.56 12.52
N ARG A 467 -5.84 -23.41 12.17
CA ARG A 467 -6.08 -23.76 10.76
C ARG A 467 -6.63 -22.57 10.01
N MET A 468 -7.66 -21.91 10.53
CA MET A 468 -8.29 -20.74 9.92
C MET A 468 -7.26 -19.65 9.59
N VAL A 469 -6.46 -19.23 10.58
CA VAL A 469 -5.42 -18.20 10.40
C VAL A 469 -4.35 -18.67 9.41
N GLY A 470 -3.90 -19.91 9.53
CA GLY A 470 -2.91 -20.48 8.62
C GLY A 470 -3.41 -20.46 7.18
N THR A 471 -4.59 -21.03 6.91
CA THR A 471 -5.15 -21.14 5.55
C THR A 471 -5.41 -19.78 4.93
N TYR A 472 -5.92 -18.81 5.70
CA TYR A 472 -6.10 -17.44 5.21
C TYR A 472 -4.79 -16.81 4.76
N VAL A 473 -3.74 -16.86 5.60
CA VAL A 473 -2.46 -16.27 5.24
C VAL A 473 -1.81 -17.00 4.05
N TYR A 474 -1.98 -18.32 3.95
CA TYR A 474 -1.51 -19.09 2.79
C TYR A 474 -2.32 -18.81 1.51
N SER A 475 -3.62 -18.54 1.59
CA SER A 475 -4.45 -18.30 0.40
C SER A 475 -4.08 -17.00 -0.31
N TYR A 476 -3.66 -15.98 0.44
CA TYR A 476 -3.24 -14.68 -0.08
C TYR A 476 -1.73 -14.54 -0.32
N ALA A 477 -0.93 -15.52 0.11
CA ALA A 477 0.47 -15.63 -0.30
C ALA A 477 0.55 -15.91 -1.81
N LYS A 478 1.60 -15.46 -2.48
CA LYS A 478 1.84 -15.74 -3.91
C LYS A 478 1.63 -17.22 -4.28
N GLY A 479 0.65 -17.47 -5.15
CA GLY A 479 0.27 -18.80 -5.62
C GLY A 479 -0.73 -19.54 -4.72
N GLY A 480 -1.28 -18.87 -3.70
CA GLY A 480 -2.37 -19.37 -2.86
C GLY A 480 -3.73 -19.32 -3.56
N SER A 481 -4.73 -19.96 -2.94
CA SER A 481 -6.09 -20.14 -3.47
C SER A 481 -6.84 -18.83 -3.77
N ALA A 482 -6.52 -17.74 -3.08
CA ALA A 482 -7.12 -16.42 -3.29
C ALA A 482 -6.31 -15.54 -4.29
N THR A 483 -5.25 -16.07 -4.90
CA THR A 483 -4.42 -15.35 -5.88
C THR A 483 -4.79 -15.72 -7.32
N ASN A 484 -4.58 -14.80 -8.27
CA ASN A 484 -4.79 -15.05 -9.70
C ASN A 484 -3.74 -14.33 -10.55
N GLN A 485 -3.79 -14.46 -11.88
CA GLN A 485 -2.80 -13.85 -12.79
C GLN A 485 -2.68 -12.32 -12.72
N PHE A 486 -3.64 -11.64 -12.10
CA PHE A 486 -3.65 -10.20 -11.84
C PHE A 486 -3.25 -9.86 -10.40
N ILE A 487 -3.66 -10.69 -9.44
CA ILE A 487 -3.37 -10.55 -8.01
C ILE A 487 -2.36 -11.63 -7.62
N MET A 488 -1.06 -11.30 -7.70
CA MET A 488 0.07 -12.22 -7.48
C MET A 488 0.36 -12.50 -5.99
N GLY A 489 -0.53 -12.10 -5.09
CA GLY A 489 -0.38 -12.06 -3.63
C GLY A 489 -0.91 -10.73 -3.08
N SER A 490 -1.40 -10.73 -1.84
CA SER A 490 -1.96 -9.54 -1.18
C SER A 490 -1.36 -9.34 0.21
N PRO A 491 -1.08 -8.09 0.64
CA PRO A 491 -0.70 -7.81 2.03
C PRO A 491 -1.90 -8.03 2.94
N VAL A 492 -1.83 -9.01 3.83
CA VAL A 492 -2.90 -9.38 4.76
C VAL A 492 -2.33 -9.73 6.13
N THR A 493 -3.15 -9.60 7.17
CA THR A 493 -2.91 -10.15 8.52
C THR A 493 -4.10 -10.98 8.96
N LYS A 494 -3.89 -11.97 9.83
CA LYS A 494 -4.97 -12.66 10.56
C LYS A 494 -4.40 -13.24 11.83
N SER A 495 -5.17 -13.23 12.91
CA SER A 495 -4.73 -13.78 14.19
C SER A 495 -5.86 -14.53 14.89
N ALA A 496 -5.50 -15.31 15.91
CA ALA A 496 -6.46 -15.89 16.82
C ALA A 496 -6.09 -15.61 18.29
N THR A 497 -7.07 -15.09 19.03
CA THR A 497 -6.92 -14.64 20.41
C THR A 497 -7.80 -15.48 21.35
N ASP A 498 -7.19 -16.04 22.39
CA ASP A 498 -7.83 -16.70 23.54
C ASP A 498 -8.38 -15.65 24.50
N LEU A 499 -9.69 -15.44 24.43
CA LEU A 499 -10.37 -14.38 25.16
C LEU A 499 -10.43 -14.65 26.67
N GLY A 500 -10.22 -15.90 27.11
CA GLY A 500 -10.15 -16.25 28.52
C GLY A 500 -8.94 -15.66 29.24
N LYS A 501 -7.88 -15.31 28.49
CA LYS A 501 -6.62 -14.77 29.04
C LYS A 501 -6.48 -13.27 28.86
N LEU A 502 -7.34 -12.67 28.05
CA LEU A 502 -7.31 -11.26 27.72
C LEU A 502 -7.48 -10.32 28.95
N PRO A 503 -8.32 -10.61 29.97
CA PRO A 503 -8.47 -9.71 31.12
C PRO A 503 -7.16 -9.41 31.87
N ALA A 504 -6.22 -10.37 31.91
CA ALA A 504 -4.92 -10.17 32.53
C ALA A 504 -4.03 -9.19 31.73
N LEU A 505 -4.12 -9.23 30.39
CA LEU A 505 -3.45 -8.27 29.51
C LEU A 505 -4.06 -6.88 29.65
N VAL A 506 -5.40 -6.78 29.63
CA VAL A 506 -6.12 -5.49 29.75
C VAL A 506 -5.81 -4.79 31.07
N LYS A 507 -5.69 -5.52 32.19
CA LYS A 507 -5.27 -4.92 33.47
C LYS A 507 -3.87 -4.27 33.40
N LYS A 508 -2.94 -4.86 32.65
CA LYS A 508 -1.61 -4.27 32.45
C LYS A 508 -1.67 -3.05 31.53
N PHE A 509 -2.53 -3.13 30.52
CA PHE A 509 -2.76 -2.03 29.59
C PHE A 509 -3.43 -0.82 30.28
N ASP A 510 -4.38 -1.05 31.17
CA ASP A 510 -4.99 -0.03 32.03
C ASP A 510 -3.94 0.65 32.94
N ALA A 511 -3.00 -0.13 33.51
CA ALA A 511 -1.87 0.45 34.23
C ALA A 511 -0.96 1.31 33.34
N LEU A 512 -0.76 0.94 32.07
CA LEU A 512 -0.05 1.75 31.09
C LEU A 512 -0.79 3.05 30.81
N GLY A 513 -2.11 3.00 30.58
CA GLY A 513 -2.96 4.17 30.38
C GLY A 513 -2.85 5.16 31.53
N ARG A 514 -2.93 4.68 32.79
CA ARG A 514 -2.76 5.54 33.98
C ARG A 514 -1.39 6.20 34.01
N ALA A 515 -0.34 5.42 33.78
CA ALA A 515 1.02 5.92 33.83
C ALA A 515 1.28 6.97 32.72
N LEU A 516 0.75 6.76 31.52
CA LEU A 516 0.84 7.73 30.42
C LEU A 516 0.01 9.00 30.70
N LEU A 517 -1.20 8.86 31.25
CA LEU A 517 -2.04 9.98 31.64
C LEU A 517 -1.40 10.86 32.72
N ASP A 518 -0.81 10.23 33.75
CA ASP A 518 -0.08 10.90 34.83
C ASP A 518 1.18 11.61 34.30
N ASN A 519 1.80 11.07 33.24
CA ASN A 519 3.02 11.59 32.62
C ASN A 519 2.75 12.22 31.24
N HIS A 520 1.56 12.79 31.03
CA HIS A 520 1.12 13.22 29.70
C HIS A 520 2.03 14.26 29.03
N GLN A 521 2.64 15.16 29.81
CA GLN A 521 3.59 16.12 29.24
C GLN A 521 4.83 15.42 28.71
N LEU A 522 5.38 14.48 29.47
CA LEU A 522 6.54 13.71 29.03
C LEU A 522 6.20 12.94 27.75
N TYR A 523 5.01 12.34 27.69
CA TYR A 523 4.49 11.73 26.46
C TYR A 523 4.45 12.73 25.28
N ALA A 524 3.94 13.95 25.48
CA ALA A 524 3.94 15.00 24.45
C ALA A 524 5.37 15.36 23.97
N ASP A 525 6.33 15.40 24.90
CA ASP A 525 7.73 15.69 24.57
C ASP A 525 8.37 14.56 23.72
N LEU A 526 7.93 13.30 23.87
CA LEU A 526 8.38 12.17 23.05
C LEU A 526 7.92 12.24 21.60
N LEU A 527 6.77 12.86 21.34
CA LEU A 527 6.20 12.99 19.99
C LEU A 527 7.01 13.94 19.10
N VAL A 528 7.85 14.79 19.70
CA VAL A 528 8.71 15.77 19.02
C VAL A 528 10.21 15.50 19.24
N ALA A 529 10.55 14.36 19.84
CA ALA A 529 11.92 13.96 20.11
C ALA A 529 12.68 13.65 18.82
N GLU A 530 13.99 13.93 18.82
CA GLU A 530 14.86 13.81 17.65
C GLU A 530 14.81 12.43 17.00
N GLY A 531 14.67 11.37 17.81
CA GLY A 531 14.75 10.00 17.33
C GLY A 531 13.53 9.53 16.52
N GLY A 532 12.40 10.25 16.57
CA GLY A 532 11.16 9.92 15.84
C GLY A 532 10.61 8.51 16.10
N ARG A 533 11.16 7.76 17.08
CA ARG A 533 10.94 6.31 17.23
C ARG A 533 9.47 5.99 17.45
N PHE A 534 8.82 6.79 18.28
CA PHE A 534 7.41 6.64 18.60
C PHE A 534 6.49 7.13 17.47
N ALA A 535 6.96 8.02 16.57
CA ALA A 535 6.21 8.40 15.37
C ALA A 535 6.17 7.26 14.32
N SER A 536 7.10 6.31 14.37
CA SER A 536 7.23 5.22 13.40
C SER A 536 6.41 3.96 13.71
N ILE A 537 5.49 4.00 14.67
CA ILE A 537 4.69 2.82 15.09
C ILE A 537 3.92 2.23 13.89
N LYS A 538 3.85 0.89 13.82
CA LYS A 538 3.11 0.17 12.79
C LYS A 538 1.62 0.54 12.89
N ARG A 539 1.13 1.20 11.85
CA ARG A 539 -0.28 1.52 11.59
C ARG A 539 -0.84 0.64 10.48
N TYR A 540 -2.17 0.58 10.44
CA TYR A 540 -2.95 -0.16 9.46
C TYR A 540 -3.66 0.81 8.49
N SER A 541 -4.50 0.32 7.58
CA SER A 541 -5.25 1.17 6.63
C SER A 541 -5.98 2.33 7.31
N ASP A 542 -6.55 2.10 8.50
CA ASP A 542 -7.00 3.14 9.41
C ASP A 542 -5.81 3.58 10.29
N GLU A 543 -5.34 4.80 10.05
CA GLU A 543 -4.22 5.38 10.78
C GLU A 543 -4.50 5.53 12.28
N THR A 544 -5.75 5.46 12.73
CA THR A 544 -6.09 5.47 14.16
C THR A 544 -5.84 4.12 14.84
N MET A 545 -5.51 3.06 14.09
CA MET A 545 -5.18 1.74 14.65
C MET A 545 -3.67 1.49 14.60
N VAL A 546 -3.10 1.08 15.74
CA VAL A 546 -1.67 0.74 15.86
C VAL A 546 -1.46 -0.68 16.35
N ASP A 547 -0.37 -1.33 15.95
CA ASP A 547 0.02 -2.63 16.52
C ASP A 547 0.37 -2.50 18.01
N LEU A 548 -0.25 -3.30 18.87
CA LEU A 548 -0.12 -3.22 20.32
C LEU A 548 1.29 -3.57 20.81
N VAL A 549 1.93 -4.57 20.19
CA VAL A 549 3.27 -5.04 20.60
C VAL A 549 4.32 -4.03 20.17
N ASP A 550 4.24 -3.55 18.94
CA ASP A 550 5.14 -2.53 18.40
C ASP A 550 4.99 -1.21 19.16
N PHE A 551 3.76 -0.80 19.52
CA PHE A 551 3.50 0.33 20.40
C PHE A 551 4.25 0.20 21.73
N ALA A 552 4.05 -0.91 22.45
CA ALA A 552 4.69 -1.15 23.75
C ALA A 552 6.22 -1.27 23.62
N HIS A 553 6.71 -1.90 22.55
CA HIS A 553 8.12 -2.10 22.30
C HIS A 553 8.84 -0.78 22.00
N LYS A 554 8.30 0.04 21.08
CA LYS A 554 8.86 1.35 20.75
C LYS A 554 8.83 2.28 21.95
N LEU A 555 7.73 2.29 22.72
CA LEU A 555 7.66 3.06 23.96
C LEU A 555 8.72 2.62 24.98
N ALA A 556 8.92 1.32 25.17
CA ALA A 556 9.92 0.78 26.08
C ALA A 556 11.38 1.06 25.64
N GLN A 557 11.62 1.36 24.37
CA GLN A 557 12.95 1.69 23.84
C GLN A 557 13.31 3.17 23.90
N VAL A 558 12.35 4.04 24.25
CA VAL A 558 12.62 5.46 24.45
C VAL A 558 13.57 5.62 25.65
N PRO A 559 14.73 6.27 25.51
CA PRO A 559 15.66 6.46 26.63
C PRO A 559 15.06 7.25 27.80
N GLU A 560 14.27 8.28 27.50
CA GLU A 560 13.72 9.25 28.46
C GLU A 560 12.44 8.76 29.16
N ILE A 561 11.86 7.62 28.76
CA ILE A 561 10.63 7.12 29.37
C ILE A 561 10.88 6.63 30.81
N PRO A 562 9.99 6.94 31.78
CA PRO A 562 10.12 6.52 33.16
C PRO A 562 10.21 4.99 33.30
N THR A 563 11.00 4.52 34.27
CA THR A 563 11.24 3.09 34.49
C THR A 563 9.95 2.30 34.71
N ASN A 564 8.98 2.84 35.46
CA ASN A 564 7.69 2.18 35.68
C ASN A 564 6.91 1.99 34.37
N ILE A 565 6.88 2.97 33.47
CA ILE A 565 6.23 2.85 32.16
C ILE A 565 6.96 1.80 31.31
N ARG A 566 8.29 1.82 31.31
CA ARG A 566 9.12 0.83 30.61
C ARG A 566 8.84 -0.59 31.10
N GLU A 567 8.77 -0.79 32.41
CA GLU A 567 8.47 -2.09 33.03
C GLU A 567 7.07 -2.58 32.66
N ILE A 568 6.05 -1.70 32.69
CA ILE A 568 4.69 -2.05 32.25
C ILE A 568 4.68 -2.49 30.78
N CYS A 569 5.38 -1.77 29.89
CA CYS A 569 5.48 -2.15 28.48
C CYS A 569 6.14 -3.52 28.29
N ILE A 570 7.26 -3.78 28.99
CA ILE A 570 7.93 -5.09 28.98
C ILE A 570 6.99 -6.19 29.48
N ASP A 571 6.19 -5.90 30.49
CA ASP A 571 5.21 -6.82 31.05
C ASP A 571 4.08 -7.16 30.08
N ILE A 572 3.61 -6.18 29.29
CA ILE A 572 2.63 -6.39 28.20
C ILE A 572 3.23 -7.31 27.15
N ILE A 573 4.45 -7.01 26.66
CA ILE A 573 5.15 -7.82 25.65
C ILE A 573 5.36 -9.26 26.14
N LYS A 574 5.77 -9.44 27.40
CA LYS A 574 5.94 -10.77 28.02
C LYS A 574 4.63 -11.53 28.20
N SER A 575 3.52 -10.83 28.47
CA SER A 575 2.20 -11.43 28.64
C SER A 575 1.67 -12.00 27.32
N ILE A 576 1.88 -11.28 26.23
CA ILE A 576 1.68 -11.79 24.87
C ILE A 576 2.69 -12.91 24.60
N GLY A 577 3.92 -12.78 25.08
CA GLY A 577 4.93 -13.84 25.02
C GLY A 577 5.26 -14.20 23.59
N TYR A 578 5.30 -13.18 22.71
CA TYR A 578 5.63 -13.37 21.31
C TYR A 578 6.95 -14.13 21.22
N PRO A 579 6.96 -15.35 20.64
CA PRO A 579 8.13 -16.20 20.70
C PRO A 579 9.28 -15.49 19.98
N VAL A 580 10.51 -15.66 20.49
CA VAL A 580 11.69 -15.29 19.71
C VAL A 580 11.70 -16.18 18.49
N GLU A 581 11.15 -15.64 17.42
CA GLU A 581 11.22 -16.14 16.07
C GLU A 581 12.70 -16.20 15.69
N ASN A 582 13.31 -17.38 15.82
CA ASN A 582 14.57 -17.70 15.15
C ASN A 582 14.34 -17.92 13.64
N SER A 583 13.41 -17.20 13.03
CA SER A 583 13.40 -17.05 11.59
C SER A 583 14.56 -16.09 11.29
N LYS A 584 15.68 -16.70 10.90
CA LYS A 584 16.93 -16.03 10.49
C LYS A 584 16.95 -15.91 8.97
N LEU A 585 17.80 -15.03 8.45
CA LEU A 585 18.32 -15.12 7.10
C LEU A 585 19.23 -16.36 6.95
N ALA A 586 18.65 -17.54 6.74
CA ALA A 586 19.41 -18.80 6.62
C ALA A 586 19.92 -19.09 5.19
N GLN A 587 19.47 -18.33 4.18
CA GLN A 587 19.72 -18.60 2.76
C GLN A 587 20.55 -17.49 2.10
N PRO A 588 21.33 -17.79 1.05
CA PRO A 588 22.07 -16.78 0.27
C PRO A 588 21.14 -15.76 -0.39
N VAL A 589 21.60 -14.53 -0.51
CA VAL A 589 20.92 -13.43 -1.19
C VAL A 589 21.53 -13.21 -2.57
N ILE A 590 20.70 -13.12 -3.60
CA ILE A 590 21.11 -12.81 -4.99
C ILE A 590 20.59 -11.42 -5.35
N ILE A 591 21.44 -10.61 -5.95
CA ILE A 591 21.15 -9.25 -6.39
C ILE A 591 21.47 -9.16 -7.87
N THR A 592 20.51 -8.74 -8.68
CA THR A 592 20.64 -8.62 -10.14
C THR A 592 20.45 -7.17 -10.59
N SER A 593 20.93 -6.86 -11.79
CA SER A 593 20.85 -5.58 -12.48
C SER A 593 20.81 -5.83 -13.98
N GLU A 594 20.07 -5.06 -14.77
CA GLU A 594 20.09 -5.21 -16.24
C GLU A 594 21.29 -4.51 -16.90
N GLN A 595 21.99 -3.65 -16.15
CA GLN A 595 23.11 -2.82 -16.64
C GLN A 595 24.39 -3.05 -15.81
N PRO A 596 25.60 -2.88 -16.41
CA PRO A 596 26.86 -3.09 -15.71
C PRO A 596 27.05 -2.06 -14.60
N GLY A 597 27.74 -2.42 -13.53
CA GLY A 597 27.90 -1.56 -12.35
C GLY A 597 28.65 -2.24 -11.21
N VAL A 598 28.43 -1.79 -9.99
CA VAL A 598 28.95 -2.32 -8.73
C VAL A 598 27.81 -2.40 -7.71
N VAL A 599 27.99 -3.13 -6.62
CA VAL A 599 27.06 -3.24 -5.50
C VAL A 599 27.75 -2.84 -4.21
N ILE A 600 27.25 -1.79 -3.58
CA ILE A 600 27.70 -1.31 -2.27
C ILE A 600 26.80 -1.96 -1.23
N TRP A 601 27.35 -2.62 -0.21
CA TRP A 601 26.57 -3.42 0.72
C TRP A 601 27.20 -3.56 2.11
N GLY A 602 26.38 -3.95 3.09
CA GLY A 602 26.77 -4.26 4.46
C GLY A 602 25.78 -5.24 5.10
N TYR A 603 26.12 -5.78 6.27
CA TYR A 603 25.31 -6.78 6.96
C TYR A 603 24.80 -6.23 8.30
N ASN A 604 23.66 -6.74 8.78
CA ASN A 604 23.08 -6.35 10.08
C ASN A 604 23.08 -4.84 10.31
N ASP A 605 22.34 -4.15 9.44
CA ASP A 605 22.20 -2.71 9.37
C ASP A 605 23.44 -2.03 8.81
N TRP A 606 23.82 -2.43 7.58
CA TRP A 606 24.93 -1.87 6.82
C TRP A 606 26.29 -1.86 7.54
N ARG A 607 26.48 -2.64 8.62
CA ARG A 607 27.79 -2.73 9.25
C ARG A 607 28.79 -3.28 8.24
N MET A 608 30.05 -2.87 8.41
CA MET A 608 31.14 -3.42 7.62
C MET A 608 31.11 -4.94 7.82
N PRO A 609 30.86 -5.73 6.77
CA PRO A 609 30.90 -7.16 6.92
C PRO A 609 32.33 -7.56 7.31
N PRO A 610 32.56 -8.48 8.27
CA PRO A 610 33.88 -9.03 8.47
C PRO A 610 34.43 -9.59 7.14
N LYS A 611 35.75 -9.50 6.91
CA LYS A 611 36.36 -9.82 5.59
C LYS A 611 36.01 -11.22 5.08
N GLU A 612 35.72 -12.15 5.98
CA GLU A 612 35.23 -13.51 5.70
C GLU A 612 33.87 -13.56 4.96
N LEU A 613 33.07 -12.49 4.96
CA LEU A 613 31.83 -12.35 4.19
C LEU A 613 32.02 -11.70 2.79
N TRP A 614 33.21 -11.21 2.41
CA TRP A 614 33.42 -10.39 1.20
C TRP A 614 33.58 -11.19 -0.11
N PRO A 615 32.76 -10.94 -1.15
CA PRO A 615 33.00 -11.46 -2.49
C PRO A 615 34.31 -10.93 -3.15
N SER A 616 34.73 -11.56 -4.25
CA SER A 616 35.97 -11.17 -4.95
C SER A 616 35.84 -9.86 -5.74
N GLY A 617 36.80 -8.95 -5.55
CA GLY A 617 36.81 -7.60 -6.13
C GLY A 617 36.21 -6.54 -5.21
N THR A 618 35.71 -6.95 -4.03
CA THR A 618 35.20 -6.05 -3.01
C THR A 618 36.31 -5.18 -2.42
N ARG A 619 36.07 -3.88 -2.31
CA ARG A 619 36.96 -2.93 -1.65
C ARG A 619 36.19 -2.14 -0.61
N VAL A 620 36.93 -1.66 0.39
CA VAL A 620 36.40 -0.77 1.41
C VAL A 620 35.84 0.46 0.72
N PHE A 621 34.58 0.74 1.02
CA PHE A 621 33.88 1.91 0.54
C PHE A 621 33.44 2.74 1.74
N ASN A 622 33.81 4.02 1.72
CA ASN A 622 33.66 4.96 2.83
C ASN A 622 34.02 4.37 4.21
N SER A 623 35.14 3.62 4.27
CA SER A 623 35.76 3.04 5.48
C SER A 623 34.92 2.05 6.30
N ARG A 624 33.66 1.80 5.92
CA ARG A 624 32.69 1.05 6.74
C ARG A 624 31.74 0.15 5.96
N LEU A 625 31.83 0.11 4.62
CA LEU A 625 30.98 -0.70 3.74
C LEU A 625 31.81 -1.49 2.72
N ALA A 626 31.20 -2.53 2.16
CA ALA A 626 31.79 -3.36 1.10
C ALA A 626 31.25 -2.92 -0.27
N MET A 627 32.10 -2.44 -1.18
CA MET A 627 31.70 -2.19 -2.58
C MET A 627 32.24 -3.28 -3.50
N THR A 628 31.38 -3.96 -4.24
CA THR A 628 31.63 -5.22 -4.97
C THR A 628 31.20 -5.11 -6.43
N PRO A 629 32.04 -5.33 -7.44
CA PRO A 629 31.64 -5.19 -8.84
C PRO A 629 30.51 -6.17 -9.26
N LEU A 630 29.54 -5.70 -10.03
CA LEU A 630 28.56 -6.56 -10.72
C LEU A 630 29.24 -7.26 -11.89
N ARG A 631 28.89 -8.53 -12.13
CA ARG A 631 29.47 -9.35 -13.21
C ARG A 631 28.41 -9.68 -14.26
N GLU A 632 28.83 -9.71 -15.51
CA GLU A 632 27.96 -9.98 -16.67
C GLU A 632 27.45 -11.43 -16.64
N LEU A 633 26.15 -11.61 -16.94
CA LEU A 633 25.50 -12.93 -17.11
C LEU A 633 25.51 -13.32 -18.60
N ASP A 634 25.85 -14.57 -18.89
CA ASP A 634 25.69 -15.14 -20.24
C ASP A 634 24.18 -15.14 -20.59
N GLY A 635 23.74 -14.19 -21.43
CA GLY A 635 22.32 -14.03 -21.81
C GLY A 635 21.70 -12.66 -21.55
N GLY A 636 22.44 -11.72 -20.95
CA GLY A 636 22.01 -10.33 -20.72
C GLY A 636 21.69 -10.05 -19.25
N GLY A 637 22.07 -8.86 -18.79
CA GLY A 637 22.03 -8.49 -17.37
C GLY A 637 23.30 -8.83 -16.59
N PHE A 638 23.31 -8.46 -15.32
CA PHE A 638 24.46 -8.39 -14.42
C PHE A 638 24.02 -8.76 -12.99
N TYR A 639 24.91 -9.30 -12.17
CA TYR A 639 24.53 -9.73 -10.83
C TYR A 639 25.70 -9.78 -9.83
N VAL A 640 25.34 -9.96 -8.55
CA VAL A 640 26.22 -10.35 -7.45
C VAL A 640 25.44 -11.25 -6.46
N LYS A 641 26.14 -12.18 -5.78
CA LYS A 641 25.57 -13.08 -4.77
C LYS A 641 26.30 -12.90 -3.43
N ILE A 642 25.55 -12.83 -2.33
CA ILE A 642 26.02 -12.53 -0.97
C ILE A 642 25.46 -13.58 0.00
N GLY A 643 26.29 -14.20 0.85
CA GLY A 643 25.93 -15.38 1.68
C GLY A 643 26.30 -16.74 1.05
N PRO A 644 25.96 -17.91 1.65
CA PRO A 644 25.05 -18.13 2.80
C PRO A 644 25.60 -17.64 4.13
N PHE A 645 24.72 -17.50 5.14
CA PHE A 645 25.09 -16.85 6.39
C PHE A 645 25.21 -17.80 7.58
N ALA A 646 26.41 -17.86 8.14
CA ALA A 646 26.73 -18.47 9.44
C ALA A 646 26.87 -17.37 10.51
N PRO A 647 26.90 -17.70 11.82
CA PRO A 647 27.29 -16.74 12.84
C PRO A 647 28.75 -16.31 12.64
N VAL A 648 29.05 -15.02 12.72
CA VAL A 648 30.36 -14.41 12.43
C VAL A 648 30.86 -13.59 13.62
N LYS A 649 32.18 -13.45 13.78
CA LYS A 649 32.74 -12.61 14.85
C LYS A 649 32.79 -11.16 14.36
N ASP A 650 31.95 -10.32 14.93
CA ASP A 650 31.96 -8.88 14.62
C ASP A 650 33.16 -8.25 15.34
N GLU A 651 34.16 -7.78 14.57
CA GLU A 651 35.39 -7.17 15.11
C GLU A 651 35.11 -5.89 15.91
N ALA A 652 34.06 -5.14 15.54
CA ALA A 652 33.68 -3.91 16.23
C ALA A 652 32.90 -4.19 17.54
N LEU A 653 32.20 -5.32 17.63
CA LEU A 653 31.46 -5.72 18.83
C LEU A 653 32.17 -6.78 19.69
N GLU A 654 33.34 -7.24 19.26
CA GLU A 654 34.17 -8.30 19.86
C GLU A 654 33.43 -9.60 20.26
N LYS A 655 32.32 -9.93 19.58
CA LYS A 655 31.46 -11.09 19.89
C LYS A 655 30.98 -11.83 18.64
N ILE A 656 30.52 -13.06 18.81
CA ILE A 656 29.86 -13.84 17.74
C ILE A 656 28.43 -13.31 17.56
N VAL A 657 28.05 -12.94 16.34
CA VAL A 657 26.72 -12.45 15.93
C VAL A 657 26.17 -13.25 14.75
N PHE A 658 24.85 -13.44 14.66
CA PHE A 658 24.22 -14.07 13.50
C PHE A 658 23.96 -13.02 12.41
N VAL A 659 23.94 -13.40 11.12
CA VAL A 659 23.50 -12.49 10.05
C VAL A 659 21.99 -12.54 9.93
N GLU A 660 21.36 -11.41 10.19
CA GLU A 660 19.93 -11.18 10.24
C GLU A 660 19.46 -10.45 8.98
N GLU A 661 20.37 -9.86 8.20
CA GLU A 661 20.10 -9.06 7.00
C GLU A 661 21.31 -8.73 6.14
N ILE A 662 21.06 -8.56 4.84
CA ILE A 662 21.94 -7.95 3.85
C ILE A 662 21.32 -6.68 3.35
N ASN A 663 22.06 -5.59 3.49
CA ASN A 663 21.69 -4.32 2.91
C ASN A 663 22.64 -4.02 1.76
N TYR A 664 22.13 -3.55 0.62
CA TYR A 664 22.91 -3.32 -0.58
C TYR A 664 22.36 -2.19 -1.43
N GLN A 665 23.12 -1.76 -2.42
CA GLN A 665 22.75 -0.78 -3.43
C GLN A 665 23.49 -1.14 -4.70
N VAL A 666 22.82 -1.09 -5.85
CA VAL A 666 23.50 -1.23 -7.14
C VAL A 666 23.89 0.15 -7.64
N VAL A 667 25.11 0.32 -8.14
CA VAL A 667 25.60 1.54 -8.78
C VAL A 667 26.08 1.20 -10.18
N LEU A 668 25.40 1.70 -11.19
CA LEU A 668 25.67 1.40 -12.60
C LEU A 668 26.95 2.09 -13.10
N LYS A 669 27.46 1.65 -14.25
CA LYS A 669 28.76 2.07 -14.81
C LYS A 669 28.78 3.51 -15.32
N ASP A 670 27.61 4.06 -15.62
CA ASP A 670 27.39 5.49 -15.88
C ASP A 670 27.32 6.32 -14.58
N GLY A 671 27.52 5.68 -13.43
CA GLY A 671 27.47 6.28 -12.10
C GLY A 671 26.05 6.33 -11.51
N LYS A 672 25.02 5.85 -12.22
CA LYS A 672 23.65 5.86 -11.72
C LYS A 672 23.49 4.87 -10.57
N GLU A 673 23.29 5.38 -9.37
CA GLU A 673 22.93 4.56 -8.22
C GLU A 673 21.45 4.20 -8.30
N LEU A 674 21.16 2.91 -8.15
CA LEU A 674 19.82 2.39 -7.96
C LEU A 674 19.50 2.39 -6.47
N ASP A 675 18.25 2.12 -6.14
CA ASP A 675 17.79 2.18 -4.75
C ASP A 675 18.58 1.22 -3.86
N LYS A 676 18.85 1.69 -2.64
CA LYS A 676 19.31 0.86 -1.55
C LYS A 676 18.20 -0.13 -1.21
N ARG A 677 18.57 -1.38 -1.07
CA ARG A 677 17.68 -2.50 -0.83
C ARG A 677 18.21 -3.29 0.33
N ARG A 678 17.29 -3.73 1.18
CA ARG A 678 17.58 -4.54 2.35
C ARG A 678 16.85 -5.85 2.19
N ILE A 679 17.55 -6.93 2.47
CA ILE A 679 17.02 -8.27 2.43
C ILE A 679 17.25 -8.79 3.84
N LYS A 680 16.17 -8.94 4.62
CA LYS A 680 16.14 -9.42 6.02
C LYS A 680 15.72 -10.89 6.14
N GLN A 681 15.03 -11.37 5.12
CA GLN A 681 14.44 -12.69 4.89
C GLN A 681 13.52 -12.50 3.66
N GLY A 682 12.84 -13.52 3.17
CA GLY A 682 11.41 -13.47 3.44
C GLY A 682 10.73 -14.72 2.94
N LYS A 683 10.13 -15.46 3.87
CA LYS A 683 8.97 -16.28 3.49
C LYS A 683 7.92 -15.30 2.94
N GLU A 684 7.22 -15.71 1.88
CA GLU A 684 6.07 -14.97 1.32
C GLU A 684 5.05 -14.55 2.39
N HIS A 685 5.02 -15.31 3.48
CA HIS A 685 4.23 -15.07 4.67
C HIS A 685 4.96 -15.51 5.95
N LEU A 686 4.61 -14.92 7.08
CA LEU A 686 4.97 -15.38 8.41
C LEU A 686 3.76 -16.03 9.09
N ILE A 687 4.01 -17.11 9.83
CA ILE A 687 3.03 -17.74 10.73
C ILE A 687 3.73 -18.00 12.05
N VAL A 688 3.24 -17.37 13.11
CA VAL A 688 3.72 -17.54 14.48
C VAL A 688 2.66 -18.27 15.28
N SER A 689 2.95 -19.51 15.68
CA SER A 689 1.97 -20.40 16.33
C SER A 689 2.44 -21.01 17.66
N LYS A 690 3.64 -20.65 18.11
CA LYS A 690 4.30 -21.20 19.30
C LYS A 690 4.24 -20.25 20.50
N PHE A 691 3.10 -19.62 20.69
CA PHE A 691 2.86 -18.79 21.87
C PHE A 691 2.80 -19.61 23.15
N PRO A 692 3.28 -19.09 24.29
CA PRO A 692 3.13 -19.72 25.60
C PRO A 692 1.68 -20.04 25.92
N GLU A 693 1.41 -21.09 26.71
CA GLU A 693 0.05 -21.43 27.10
C GLU A 693 -0.66 -20.35 27.91
N THR A 694 0.09 -19.45 28.56
CA THR A 694 -0.45 -18.29 29.28
C THR A 694 -0.77 -17.11 28.38
N SER A 695 -0.33 -17.14 27.11
CA SER A 695 -0.55 -16.05 26.17
C SER A 695 -2.01 -15.97 25.75
N PRO A 696 -2.58 -14.74 25.66
CA PRO A 696 -3.83 -14.53 24.95
C PRO A 696 -3.69 -14.80 23.45
N MET A 697 -2.50 -14.73 22.85
CA MET A 697 -2.32 -15.09 21.45
C MET A 697 -2.20 -16.60 21.26
N VAL A 698 -2.96 -17.14 20.30
CA VAL A 698 -2.92 -18.55 19.89
C VAL A 698 -2.04 -18.72 18.66
N ILE A 699 -2.24 -17.85 17.68
CA ILE A 699 -1.53 -17.80 16.41
C ILE A 699 -1.68 -16.39 15.83
N GLU A 700 -0.68 -15.94 15.09
CA GLU A 700 -0.85 -14.84 14.13
C GLU A 700 -0.12 -15.20 12.84
N GLY A 701 -0.53 -14.60 11.75
CA GLY A 701 0.24 -14.63 10.54
C GLY A 701 -0.09 -13.46 9.61
N HIS A 702 0.85 -13.19 8.72
CA HIS A 702 0.76 -12.08 7.79
C HIS A 702 1.64 -12.30 6.57
N THR A 703 1.29 -11.70 5.44
CA THR A 703 2.04 -11.80 4.17
C THR A 703 3.03 -10.63 4.00
N GLN A 704 3.81 -10.66 2.92
CA GLN A 704 4.72 -9.59 2.58
C GLN A 704 4.00 -8.23 2.49
N GLY A 705 4.57 -7.21 3.13
CA GLY A 705 4.00 -5.86 3.23
C GLY A 705 3.42 -5.53 4.61
N MET A 706 3.14 -6.56 5.41
CA MET A 706 2.55 -6.46 6.74
C MET A 706 3.54 -6.77 7.87
N GLY A 707 4.81 -6.39 7.67
CA GLY A 707 5.83 -6.54 8.71
C GLY A 707 5.50 -5.74 9.97
N ASP A 708 6.03 -6.21 11.10
CA ASP A 708 5.82 -5.65 12.44
C ASP A 708 4.35 -5.73 12.95
N SER A 709 3.53 -6.59 12.32
CA SER A 709 2.23 -7.01 12.83
C SER A 709 2.36 -8.20 13.78
N HIS A 710 1.67 -8.15 14.92
CA HIS A 710 1.79 -9.13 16.00
C HIS A 710 0.43 -9.71 16.44
N GLY A 711 -0.63 -9.46 15.66
CA GLY A 711 -1.93 -10.11 15.79
C GLY A 711 -2.96 -9.36 16.63
N LEU A 712 -2.62 -8.24 17.26
CA LEU A 712 -3.58 -7.38 17.95
C LEU A 712 -3.22 -5.91 17.76
N SER A 713 -4.17 -5.15 17.22
CA SER A 713 -4.11 -3.70 17.15
C SER A 713 -4.83 -3.03 18.33
N LEU A 714 -4.71 -1.71 18.40
CA LEU A 714 -5.21 -0.84 19.46
C LEU A 714 -5.65 0.50 18.83
N TYR A 715 -6.76 1.05 19.30
CA TYR A 715 -7.20 2.39 18.94
C TYR A 715 -6.33 3.47 19.61
N PHE A 716 -5.69 4.27 18.77
CA PHE A 716 -4.78 5.35 19.13
C PHE A 716 -4.89 6.50 18.11
N PRO A 717 -6.02 7.24 18.13
CA PRO A 717 -6.24 8.39 17.26
C PRO A 717 -5.38 9.57 17.69
N GLN A 718 -5.27 10.57 16.81
CA GLN A 718 -4.89 11.91 17.24
C GLN A 718 -5.96 12.46 18.18
N ALA A 719 -5.58 13.12 19.28
CA ALA A 719 -6.51 13.52 20.34
C ALA A 719 -7.71 14.36 19.84
N TYR A 720 -7.48 15.25 18.86
CA TYR A 720 -8.54 16.07 18.25
C TYR A 720 -9.52 15.27 17.35
N ARG A 721 -9.18 14.03 17.00
CA ARG A 721 -10.02 13.06 16.27
C ARG A 721 -10.61 11.99 17.19
N PHE A 722 -10.46 12.11 18.51
CA PHE A 722 -11.06 11.16 19.43
C PHE A 722 -12.58 11.08 19.22
N ASN A 723 -13.09 9.86 19.11
CA ASN A 723 -14.49 9.61 18.82
C ASN A 723 -15.20 9.19 20.12
N ASN A 724 -16.10 10.04 20.61
CA ASN A 724 -16.80 9.85 21.88
C ASN A 724 -17.63 8.56 21.97
N THR A 725 -17.99 7.94 20.84
CA THR A 725 -18.71 6.65 20.84
C THR A 725 -17.85 5.51 21.40
N TYR A 726 -16.51 5.65 21.37
CA TYR A 726 -15.56 4.71 21.98
C TYR A 726 -15.85 4.45 23.47
N LYS A 727 -16.35 5.46 24.19
CA LYS A 727 -16.73 5.38 25.61
C LYS A 727 -17.89 4.43 25.90
N ALA A 728 -18.61 3.97 24.86
CA ALA A 728 -19.65 2.98 25.02
C ALA A 728 -19.08 1.57 25.27
N LEU A 729 -17.85 1.30 24.84
CA LEU A 729 -17.21 -0.02 24.94
C LEU A 729 -16.93 -0.38 26.40
N LYS A 730 -17.03 -1.67 26.70
CA LYS A 730 -16.59 -2.25 27.97
C LYS A 730 -15.09 -2.00 28.21
N PHE A 731 -14.27 -2.04 27.16
CA PHE A 731 -12.84 -1.75 27.25
C PHE A 731 -12.57 -0.33 27.76
N SER A 732 -13.23 0.67 27.19
CA SER A 732 -13.09 2.06 27.66
C SER A 732 -13.59 2.20 29.11
N LYS A 733 -14.75 1.63 29.45
CA LYS A 733 -15.29 1.71 30.82
C LYS A 733 -14.44 1.05 31.91
N ASP A 734 -13.70 -0.01 31.55
CA ASP A 734 -12.90 -0.80 32.49
C ASP A 734 -11.43 -0.33 32.56
N THR A 735 -11.03 0.61 31.71
CA THR A 735 -9.66 1.13 31.64
C THR A 735 -9.66 2.66 31.74
N VAL A 736 -8.48 3.28 31.84
CA VAL A 736 -8.34 4.75 31.73
C VAL A 736 -7.86 5.21 30.34
N TRP A 737 -7.98 4.34 29.33
CA TRP A 737 -7.35 4.58 28.04
C TRP A 737 -7.99 5.76 27.31
N ASP A 738 -9.31 5.92 27.38
CA ASP A 738 -9.99 7.06 26.77
C ASP A 738 -9.63 8.39 27.42
N GLU A 739 -9.50 8.46 28.75
CA GLU A 739 -9.05 9.71 29.39
C GLU A 739 -7.63 10.10 28.97
N PHE A 740 -6.77 9.10 28.69
CA PHE A 740 -5.47 9.35 28.08
C PHE A 740 -5.60 9.87 26.64
N LEU A 741 -6.39 9.21 25.80
CA LEU A 741 -6.56 9.58 24.38
C LEU A 741 -7.20 10.97 24.19
N GLU A 742 -8.12 11.38 25.08
CA GLU A 742 -8.81 12.67 25.00
C GLU A 742 -7.92 13.87 25.30
N LYS A 743 -6.81 13.65 26.00
CA LYS A 743 -5.96 14.74 26.46
C LYS A 743 -5.08 15.21 25.30
N ILE A 744 -5.30 16.44 24.83
CA ILE A 744 -4.51 17.02 23.75
C ILE A 744 -3.06 17.27 24.23
N PRO A 745 -2.05 16.73 23.54
CA PRO A 745 -0.65 17.03 23.80
C PRO A 745 -0.36 18.53 23.72
N VAL A 746 0.44 19.05 24.64
CA VAL A 746 0.87 20.45 24.63
C VAL A 746 2.35 20.50 24.29
N PHE A 747 2.68 21.16 23.18
CA PHE A 747 4.07 21.34 22.78
C PHE A 747 4.79 22.24 23.81
N LYS A 748 5.95 21.78 24.28
CA LYS A 748 6.87 22.59 25.09
C LYS A 748 8.24 22.67 24.44
N ARG A 749 8.73 23.90 24.31
CA ARG A 749 10.08 24.17 23.84
C ARG A 749 11.12 23.69 24.86
N ASP A 750 12.05 22.88 24.38
CA ASP A 750 13.25 22.39 25.08
C ASP A 750 14.53 22.51 24.22
N ALA A 751 14.46 23.22 23.10
CA ALA A 751 15.58 23.38 22.17
C ALA A 751 15.73 24.81 21.64
N ASP A 752 16.86 25.11 21.01
CA ASP A 752 17.12 26.42 20.41
C ASP A 752 16.51 26.56 19.01
N VAL A 753 16.37 25.42 18.31
CA VAL A 753 15.86 25.35 16.95
C VAL A 753 14.62 24.45 16.88
N LEU A 754 13.61 24.89 16.15
CA LEU A 754 12.50 24.04 15.71
C LEU A 754 12.67 23.73 14.21
N LEU A 755 12.59 22.45 13.87
CA LEU A 755 12.46 21.96 12.49
C LEU A 755 10.99 21.61 12.23
N CYS A 756 10.38 22.20 11.20
CA CYS A 756 9.01 21.92 10.79
C CYS A 756 8.81 22.11 9.28
N GLY A 757 7.65 21.73 8.75
CA GLY A 757 7.39 21.77 7.31
C GLY A 757 7.65 20.44 6.62
N GLN A 758 7.57 20.44 5.29
CA GLN A 758 7.67 19.22 4.48
C GLN A 758 9.05 18.57 4.59
N MET A 759 10.07 19.36 4.93
CA MET A 759 11.43 18.86 5.09
C MET A 759 11.56 17.80 6.17
N VAL A 760 10.63 17.75 7.13
CA VAL A 760 10.60 16.75 8.21
C VAL A 760 10.25 15.36 7.66
N GLU A 761 9.46 15.29 6.59
CA GLU A 761 9.10 14.04 5.89
C GLU A 761 10.13 13.68 4.80
N ASP A 762 10.97 14.62 4.38
CA ASP A 762 11.98 14.41 3.35
C ASP A 762 13.23 13.71 3.91
N MET A 763 13.33 12.41 3.61
CA MET A 763 14.47 11.56 3.99
C MET A 763 15.83 12.02 3.43
N MET A 764 15.85 12.92 2.45
CA MET A 764 17.09 13.49 1.89
C MET A 764 17.51 14.80 2.55
N THR A 765 16.58 15.49 3.23
CA THR A 765 16.79 16.86 3.72
C THR A 765 16.97 16.92 5.23
N LEU A 766 16.03 16.35 6.01
CA LEU A 766 16.08 16.39 7.48
C LEU A 766 17.40 15.85 8.05
N PRO A 767 17.94 14.69 7.60
CA PRO A 767 19.18 14.16 8.15
C PRO A 767 20.39 15.10 7.95
N LEU A 768 20.44 15.82 6.82
CA LEU A 768 21.54 16.73 6.51
C LEU A 768 21.45 18.02 7.34
N ILE A 769 20.25 18.57 7.55
CA ILE A 769 20.03 19.71 8.44
C ILE A 769 20.36 19.33 9.89
N ALA A 770 19.84 18.19 10.36
CA ALA A 770 20.12 17.67 11.70
C ALA A 770 21.62 17.46 11.93
N GLN A 771 22.34 16.89 10.95
CA GLN A 771 23.79 16.72 11.00
C GLN A 771 24.52 18.07 11.08
N ALA A 772 24.12 19.05 10.28
CA ALA A 772 24.74 20.36 10.27
C ALA A 772 24.51 21.14 11.57
N LEU A 773 23.33 21.01 12.19
CA LEU A 773 23.03 21.58 13.51
C LEU A 773 23.88 20.93 14.61
N LYS A 774 24.03 19.59 14.59
CA LYS A 774 24.89 18.86 15.52
C LYS A 774 26.35 19.24 15.40
N ALA A 775 26.86 19.38 14.16
CA ALA A 775 28.23 19.83 13.92
C ALA A 775 28.49 21.27 14.40
N ASN A 776 27.42 22.00 14.76
CA ASN A 776 27.43 23.36 15.26
C ASN A 776 27.00 23.46 16.73
N ASP A 777 26.93 22.33 17.46
CA ASP A 777 26.55 22.22 18.88
C ASP A 777 25.19 22.84 19.21
N VAL A 778 24.21 22.72 18.30
CA VAL A 778 22.86 23.25 18.49
C VAL A 778 21.86 22.15 18.81
N LYS A 779 21.11 22.33 19.90
CA LYS A 779 19.96 21.48 20.25
C LYS A 779 18.74 21.88 19.43
N PHE A 780 18.01 20.90 18.90
CA PHE A 780 16.81 21.12 18.08
C PHE A 780 15.67 20.14 18.43
N GLN A 781 14.43 20.58 18.19
CA GLN A 781 13.22 19.76 18.23
C GLN A 781 12.65 19.62 16.81
N ILE A 782 11.98 18.51 16.54
CA ILE A 782 11.36 18.22 15.24
C ILE A 782 9.86 18.09 15.44
N LEU A 783 9.07 18.87 14.70
CA LEU A 783 7.63 18.71 14.65
C LEU A 783 7.27 17.66 13.60
N TRP A 784 7.36 16.37 13.99
CA TRP A 784 7.13 15.21 13.12
C TRP A 784 5.72 15.16 12.53
N ASP A 785 4.72 15.34 13.40
CA ASP A 785 3.32 15.32 13.02
C ASP A 785 2.62 16.50 13.71
N PRO A 786 2.33 17.60 12.98
CA PRO A 786 1.62 18.75 13.53
C PRO A 786 0.21 18.41 14.02
N SER A 787 -0.42 17.36 13.50
CA SER A 787 -1.78 16.96 13.85
C SER A 787 -1.91 16.53 15.32
N VAL A 788 -0.83 15.95 15.89
CA VAL A 788 -0.74 15.59 17.30
C VAL A 788 -1.01 16.79 18.22
N PHE A 789 -0.66 17.99 17.78
CA PHE A 789 -0.89 19.26 18.48
C PHE A 789 -2.03 20.07 17.85
N ALA A 790 -3.00 19.39 17.22
CA ALA A 790 -4.17 19.99 16.58
C ALA A 790 -3.83 21.11 15.56
N TYR A 791 -2.67 21.00 14.90
CA TYR A 791 -2.16 22.00 13.95
C TYR A 791 -1.99 23.41 14.55
N GLU A 792 -1.80 23.52 15.88
CA GLU A 792 -1.63 24.80 16.56
C GLU A 792 -0.24 25.43 16.35
N PHE A 793 0.10 25.79 15.10
CA PHE A 793 1.41 26.36 14.76
C PHE A 793 1.72 27.67 15.49
N LYS A 794 0.78 28.64 15.56
CA LYS A 794 1.04 29.94 16.21
C LYS A 794 1.57 29.82 17.64
N PRO A 795 0.89 29.12 18.58
CA PRO A 795 1.41 28.99 19.94
C PRO A 795 2.73 28.20 20.00
N ILE A 796 2.96 27.23 19.11
CA ILE A 796 4.24 26.51 19.02
C ILE A 796 5.37 27.45 18.60
N LEU A 797 5.23 28.13 17.46
CA LEU A 797 6.26 29.02 16.91
C LEU A 797 6.59 30.17 17.87
N ARG A 798 5.60 30.74 18.56
CA ARG A 798 5.80 31.81 19.55
C ARG A 798 6.75 31.42 20.69
N GLN A 799 6.86 30.14 21.04
CA GLN A 799 7.82 29.69 22.07
C GLN A 799 9.28 29.89 21.64
N PHE A 800 9.54 29.94 20.32
CA PHE A 800 10.86 30.20 19.75
C PHE A 800 11.11 31.67 19.43
N ALA A 801 10.15 32.58 19.67
CA ALA A 801 10.35 34.00 19.45
C ALA A 801 11.31 34.57 20.50
N ASP A 802 12.14 35.55 20.11
CA ASP A 802 13.19 36.21 20.90
C ASP A 802 14.36 35.33 21.37
N LYS A 803 14.12 34.05 21.67
CA LYS A 803 15.06 33.15 22.36
C LYS A 803 15.53 31.96 21.52
N GLY A 804 15.03 31.77 20.31
CA GLY A 804 15.35 30.62 19.46
C GLY A 804 15.12 30.93 17.98
N MET A 805 15.10 29.91 17.13
CA MET A 805 14.79 30.07 15.71
C MET A 805 14.00 28.90 15.14
N VAL A 806 13.34 29.15 14.00
CA VAL A 806 12.56 28.16 13.25
C VAL A 806 13.22 27.97 11.89
N ILE A 807 13.34 26.72 11.45
CA ILE A 807 13.73 26.35 10.09
C ILE A 807 12.51 25.68 9.45
N THR A 808 12.16 26.09 8.24
CA THR A 808 11.10 25.50 7.40
C THR A 808 11.51 25.56 5.93
N ASP A 809 11.05 24.61 5.13
CA ASP A 809 11.27 24.55 3.68
C ASP A 809 10.09 25.13 2.87
N SER A 810 8.98 25.42 3.54
CA SER A 810 7.75 25.83 2.87
C SER A 810 7.09 27.02 3.55
N VAL A 811 6.49 27.86 2.70
CA VAL A 811 5.53 28.91 3.06
C VAL A 811 4.13 28.59 2.51
N SER A 812 3.93 27.37 1.98
CA SER A 812 2.86 27.04 1.03
C SER A 812 1.44 27.32 1.55
N ALA A 813 0.66 28.02 0.72
CA ALA A 813 -0.80 28.11 0.87
C ALA A 813 -1.51 26.79 0.52
N SER A 814 -0.84 25.89 -0.24
CA SER A 814 -1.41 24.62 -0.69
C SER A 814 -1.47 23.55 0.40
N SER A 815 -0.72 23.71 1.49
CA SER A 815 -0.80 22.80 2.64
C SER A 815 -1.92 23.18 3.61
N MET A 816 -2.54 24.36 3.47
CA MET A 816 -3.57 24.89 4.38
C MET A 816 -3.25 24.71 5.89
N GLY A 817 -1.97 24.78 6.28
CA GLY A 817 -1.56 24.58 7.67
C GLY A 817 -1.60 23.12 8.15
N GLN A 818 -1.61 22.14 7.25
CA GLN A 818 -1.62 20.71 7.62
C GLN A 818 -0.20 20.14 7.81
N LEU A 819 0.74 20.48 6.92
CA LEU A 819 2.11 19.92 6.95
C LEU A 819 3.19 20.96 7.28
N ALA A 820 2.92 22.24 7.02
CA ALA A 820 3.85 23.34 7.24
C ALA A 820 3.11 24.54 7.82
N PRO A 821 3.81 25.42 8.59
CA PRO A 821 3.22 26.66 9.04
C PRO A 821 2.69 27.49 7.86
N SER A 822 1.51 28.08 8.02
CA SER A 822 0.98 29.00 7.02
C SER A 822 1.79 30.31 6.99
N SER A 823 1.61 31.11 5.94
CA SER A 823 2.21 32.45 5.89
C SER A 823 1.75 33.33 7.06
N ASP A 824 0.51 33.20 7.51
CA ASP A 824 0.00 33.97 8.65
C ASP A 824 0.65 33.56 9.96
N ASP A 825 0.97 32.27 10.13
CA ASP A 825 1.68 31.77 11.30
C ASP A 825 3.11 32.30 11.35
N LEU A 826 3.79 32.32 10.20
CA LEU A 826 5.16 32.86 10.08
C LEU A 826 5.20 34.39 10.23
N LEU A 827 4.21 35.11 9.68
CA LEU A 827 4.08 36.55 9.86
C LEU A 827 3.85 36.91 11.34
N ASP A 828 2.98 36.17 12.04
CA ASP A 828 2.78 36.33 13.48
C ASP A 828 4.07 36.05 14.26
N TYR A 829 4.76 34.95 13.93
CA TYR A 829 6.04 34.59 14.54
C TYR A 829 7.10 35.71 14.39
N LEU A 830 7.33 36.18 13.17
CA LEU A 830 8.29 37.25 12.90
C LEU A 830 7.87 38.58 13.56
N SER A 831 6.58 38.92 13.53
CA SER A 831 6.05 40.12 14.21
C SER A 831 6.33 40.13 15.71
N ASN A 832 6.55 38.95 16.30
CA ASN A 832 6.81 38.78 17.72
C ASN A 832 8.29 38.57 18.06
N GLY A 833 9.21 38.89 17.15
CA GLY A 833 10.66 38.76 17.36
C GLY A 833 11.23 37.42 16.91
N GLY A 834 10.53 36.74 15.99
CA GLY A 834 10.96 35.47 15.42
C GLY A 834 12.27 35.58 14.61
N ARG A 835 12.99 34.46 14.57
CA ARG A 835 14.20 34.25 13.75
C ARG A 835 13.90 33.07 12.82
N LEU A 836 13.80 33.33 11.52
CA LEU A 836 13.31 32.34 10.55
C LEU A 836 14.35 32.05 9.47
N MET A 837 14.62 30.77 9.23
CA MET A 837 15.28 30.30 8.02
C MET A 837 14.24 29.65 7.10
N VAL A 838 14.21 30.09 5.84
CA VAL A 838 13.46 29.44 4.77
C VAL A 838 14.43 28.96 3.70
N ALA A 839 14.37 27.67 3.35
CA ALA A 839 15.14 27.11 2.25
C ALA A 839 14.20 26.61 1.15
N ALA A 840 14.02 27.39 0.09
CA ALA A 840 13.08 27.08 -0.98
C ALA A 840 13.60 27.55 -2.34
N GLN A 841 13.33 26.76 -3.39
CA GLN A 841 13.68 27.09 -4.77
C GLN A 841 12.42 27.23 -5.64
N SER A 842 12.55 27.82 -6.83
CA SER A 842 11.50 27.86 -7.87
C SER A 842 10.22 28.63 -7.50
N PHE A 843 10.36 29.82 -6.89
CA PHE A 843 9.25 30.66 -6.45
C PHE A 843 8.53 31.42 -7.59
N GLY A 844 9.13 31.45 -8.79
CA GLY A 844 8.85 32.41 -9.87
C GLY A 844 7.53 32.34 -10.66
N LYS A 845 6.49 31.57 -10.30
CA LYS A 845 5.23 31.55 -11.11
C LYS A 845 3.88 31.70 -10.39
N SER A 846 3.72 31.40 -9.09
CA SER A 846 2.40 31.43 -8.41
C SER A 846 2.22 32.55 -7.37
N ASN A 847 3.29 33.19 -6.88
CA ASN A 847 3.30 34.48 -6.17
C ASN A 847 2.22 34.69 -5.07
N VAL A 848 1.87 33.65 -4.29
CA VAL A 848 0.81 33.67 -3.26
C VAL A 848 1.26 34.28 -1.92
N HIS A 849 2.55 34.54 -1.71
CA HIS A 849 3.16 34.90 -0.42
C HIS A 849 3.77 36.31 -0.38
N ARG A 850 3.22 37.25 -1.16
CA ARG A 850 3.81 38.59 -1.36
C ARG A 850 4.14 39.30 -0.05
N SER A 851 3.30 39.22 0.98
CA SER A 851 3.51 39.96 2.23
C SER A 851 4.71 39.43 3.03
N LEU A 852 4.86 38.12 3.20
CA LEU A 852 6.01 37.55 3.92
C LEU A 852 7.33 37.88 3.22
N LEU A 853 7.40 37.67 1.91
CA LEU A 853 8.62 37.92 1.15
C LEU A 853 8.94 39.41 1.01
N LYS A 854 7.95 40.24 0.66
CA LYS A 854 8.15 41.68 0.46
C LYS A 854 8.35 42.42 1.78
N ASP A 855 7.49 42.15 2.76
CA ASP A 855 7.42 42.97 3.96
C ASP A 855 8.41 42.54 5.04
N TYR A 856 8.79 41.25 5.09
CA TYR A 856 9.75 40.73 6.08
C TYR A 856 11.10 40.34 5.46
N PHE A 857 11.13 39.62 4.34
CA PHE A 857 12.41 39.28 3.69
C PHE A 857 12.95 40.39 2.78
N LYS A 858 12.20 41.49 2.56
CA LYS A 858 12.60 42.61 1.67
C LYS A 858 13.05 42.11 0.29
N PHE A 859 12.39 41.06 -0.18
CA PHE A 859 12.75 40.26 -1.34
C PHE A 859 12.16 40.85 -2.62
N THR A 860 12.95 40.91 -3.70
CA THR A 860 12.44 41.11 -5.07
C THR A 860 12.99 40.01 -5.98
N PHE A 861 12.10 39.17 -6.52
CA PHE A 861 12.45 38.15 -7.49
C PHE A 861 13.03 38.77 -8.77
N VAL A 862 14.10 38.17 -9.30
CA VAL A 862 14.73 38.56 -10.56
C VAL A 862 14.46 37.51 -11.62
N GLU A 863 14.97 36.29 -11.40
CA GLU A 863 14.90 35.17 -12.34
C GLU A 863 15.16 33.83 -11.62
N GLU A 864 14.93 32.73 -12.33
CA GLU A 864 15.39 31.40 -11.93
C GLU A 864 16.62 31.06 -12.79
N GLU A 865 17.78 30.96 -12.16
CA GLU A 865 19.04 30.60 -12.82
C GLU A 865 19.13 29.08 -12.97
N LYS A 866 19.54 28.62 -14.15
CA LYS A 866 19.72 27.20 -14.49
C LYS A 866 21.19 26.80 -14.60
N ASP A 867 22.07 27.78 -14.76
CA ASP A 867 23.51 27.62 -14.86
C ASP A 867 24.17 28.02 -13.53
N PHE A 868 24.28 27.05 -12.62
CA PHE A 868 24.78 27.25 -11.26
C PHE A 868 25.66 26.07 -10.82
N ASP A 869 26.97 26.28 -10.78
CA ASP A 869 27.93 25.28 -10.27
C ASP A 869 28.50 25.69 -8.90
N GLU A 870 28.74 26.98 -8.70
CA GLU A 870 29.42 27.53 -7.52
C GLU A 870 28.63 28.71 -6.94
N MET A 871 28.57 28.78 -5.60
CA MET A 871 28.02 29.89 -4.83
C MET A 871 29.09 30.48 -3.91
N ILE A 872 28.93 31.75 -3.55
CA ILE A 872 29.78 32.45 -2.59
C ILE A 872 28.94 32.87 -1.39
N CYS A 873 29.15 32.24 -0.24
CA CYS A 873 28.57 32.70 1.02
C CYS A 873 29.29 33.97 1.48
N LYS A 874 28.52 35.01 1.82
CA LYS A 874 29.01 36.31 2.27
C LYS A 874 29.06 36.35 3.80
N GLY A 875 30.22 36.67 4.36
CA GLY A 875 30.45 36.63 5.81
C GLY A 875 31.66 37.45 6.26
N LYS A 876 32.20 37.15 7.45
CA LYS A 876 33.48 37.73 7.91
C LYS A 876 34.64 37.33 7.01
N SER A 877 34.56 36.12 6.45
CA SER A 877 35.40 35.61 5.38
C SER A 877 34.49 34.93 4.37
N ASP A 878 34.45 35.44 3.15
CA ASP A 878 33.71 34.80 2.06
C ASP A 878 34.25 33.39 1.82
N PHE A 879 33.35 32.44 1.59
CA PHE A 879 33.74 31.09 1.20
C PHE A 879 32.87 30.59 0.05
N LYS A 880 33.49 29.78 -0.80
CA LYS A 880 32.86 29.18 -1.97
C LYS A 880 32.32 27.79 -1.62
N PHE A 881 31.19 27.43 -2.19
CA PHE A 881 30.63 26.09 -2.09
C PHE A 881 29.92 25.74 -3.40
N GLU A 882 29.92 24.45 -3.73
CA GLU A 882 29.24 23.95 -4.93
C GLU A 882 27.78 23.61 -4.60
N LEU A 883 26.91 23.66 -5.62
CA LEU A 883 25.59 23.03 -5.57
C LEU A 883 25.61 21.76 -6.41
N ASN A 884 24.85 20.73 -6.03
CA ASN A 884 24.82 19.42 -6.70
C ASN A 884 26.18 18.70 -6.80
N GLY A 885 27.10 18.99 -5.88
CA GLY A 885 28.40 18.31 -5.74
C GLY A 885 28.26 16.81 -5.43
N SER A 886 29.39 16.09 -5.44
CA SER A 886 29.42 14.61 -5.38
C SER A 886 28.83 13.99 -4.11
N GLU A 887 28.72 14.74 -3.01
CA GLU A 887 28.17 14.30 -1.72
C GLU A 887 26.84 14.99 -1.36
N SER A 888 26.18 15.60 -2.35
CA SER A 888 24.90 16.30 -2.17
C SER A 888 23.74 15.53 -2.79
N ALA A 889 22.53 15.87 -2.38
CA ALA A 889 21.35 15.46 -3.14
C ALA A 889 21.33 16.30 -4.44
N LYS A 890 21.16 15.66 -5.61
CA LYS A 890 21.08 16.35 -6.92
C LYS A 890 19.72 16.97 -7.11
N THR A 891 19.49 18.04 -6.37
CA THR A 891 18.19 18.49 -5.91
C THR A 891 17.95 19.96 -6.30
N ALA A 892 19.02 20.72 -6.55
CA ALA A 892 18.92 22.05 -7.12
C ALA A 892 18.71 21.96 -8.63
N GLU A 893 17.53 22.32 -9.11
CA GLU A 893 17.21 22.38 -10.55
C GLU A 893 17.24 23.80 -11.09
N ASN A 894 16.86 24.77 -10.25
CA ASN A 894 16.98 26.19 -10.52
C ASN A 894 17.34 26.91 -9.21
N VAL A 895 18.17 27.96 -9.29
CA VAL A 895 18.45 28.86 -8.17
C VAL A 895 17.63 30.13 -8.32
N THR A 896 16.86 30.47 -7.29
CA THR A 896 16.08 31.70 -7.24
C THR A 896 17.00 32.90 -7.04
N ILE A 897 17.09 33.75 -8.06
CA ILE A 897 17.91 34.96 -8.01
C ILE A 897 17.09 36.15 -7.53
N MET A 898 17.69 36.91 -6.61
CA MET A 898 17.02 37.92 -5.81
C MET A 898 17.77 39.25 -5.78
N LYS A 899 17.00 40.34 -5.75
CA LYS A 899 17.46 41.66 -5.32
C LYS A 899 16.98 41.93 -3.90
N VAL A 900 17.85 42.59 -3.13
CA VAL A 900 17.59 42.93 -1.74
C VAL A 900 17.07 44.36 -1.61
N GLY A 901 16.01 44.54 -0.84
CA GLY A 901 15.46 45.84 -0.47
C GLY A 901 16.21 46.52 0.67
N SER A 902 15.73 47.68 1.12
CA SER A 902 16.31 48.42 2.25
C SER A 902 16.37 47.56 3.52
N ASN A 903 17.50 47.62 4.24
CA ASN A 903 17.83 46.85 5.45
C ASN A 903 18.13 45.35 5.27
N GLY A 904 18.05 44.82 4.05
CA GLY A 904 18.52 43.46 3.76
C GLY A 904 19.97 43.42 3.28
N GLN A 905 20.60 42.25 3.38
CA GLN A 905 21.96 41.96 2.94
C GLN A 905 21.96 40.69 2.08
N LEU A 906 22.80 40.64 1.05
CA LEU A 906 23.08 39.39 0.34
C LEU A 906 23.86 38.46 1.27
N PHE A 907 23.34 37.25 1.47
CA PHE A 907 23.95 36.21 2.29
C PHE A 907 24.72 35.19 1.44
N ALA A 908 24.27 34.94 0.21
CA ALA A 908 25.02 34.17 -0.78
C ALA A 908 24.82 34.77 -2.17
N THR A 909 25.84 34.67 -3.02
CA THR A 909 25.80 35.18 -4.40
C THR A 909 26.30 34.14 -5.39
N MET A 910 25.86 34.27 -6.64
CA MET A 910 26.56 33.74 -7.80
C MET A 910 27.98 34.33 -7.89
N PRO A 911 28.91 33.72 -8.66
CA PRO A 911 30.24 34.26 -8.86
C PRO A 911 30.25 35.66 -9.53
N ASP A 912 29.21 35.97 -10.31
CA ASP A 912 28.99 37.28 -10.94
C ASP A 912 28.38 38.34 -10.00
N GLY A 913 28.07 37.97 -8.75
CA GLY A 913 27.53 38.86 -7.72
C GLY A 913 26.01 38.94 -7.64
N ARG A 914 25.25 38.22 -8.50
CA ARG A 914 23.78 38.12 -8.36
C ARG A 914 23.41 37.38 -7.07
N GLY A 915 22.38 37.85 -6.37
CA GLY A 915 21.99 37.32 -5.06
C GLY A 915 21.27 35.97 -5.14
N ALA A 916 21.76 34.97 -4.42
CA ALA A 916 21.19 33.61 -4.32
C ALA A 916 20.69 33.28 -2.90
N ALA A 917 21.06 34.08 -1.89
CA ALA A 917 20.45 34.06 -0.57
C ALA A 917 20.44 35.46 0.04
N ILE A 918 19.47 35.75 0.91
CA ILE A 918 19.32 37.05 1.56
C ILE A 918 19.14 36.88 3.07
N TYR A 919 19.68 37.84 3.82
CA TYR A 919 19.50 38.00 5.25
C TYR A 919 18.87 39.36 5.54
N VAL A 920 17.90 39.40 6.45
CA VAL A 920 17.27 40.64 6.93
C VAL A 920 17.24 40.64 8.45
N SER A 921 17.48 41.80 9.05
CA SER A 921 17.08 42.08 10.42
C SER A 921 16.48 43.49 10.48
N ASP A 922 15.27 43.59 11.00
CA ASP A 922 14.51 44.85 11.05
C ASP A 922 13.54 44.85 12.24
N LYS A 923 12.86 45.97 12.47
CA LYS A 923 11.83 46.09 13.49
C LYS A 923 10.45 45.78 12.91
N ALA A 924 9.72 44.89 13.57
CA ALA A 924 8.31 44.67 13.31
C ALA A 924 7.48 45.85 13.82
N ALA A 925 6.21 45.95 13.39
CA ALA A 925 5.27 46.97 13.87
C ALA A 925 5.05 46.92 15.40
N SER A 926 5.29 45.76 16.02
CA SER A 926 5.28 45.57 17.48
C SER A 926 6.45 46.25 18.21
N GLY A 927 7.44 46.75 17.48
CA GLY A 927 8.69 47.30 18.03
C GLY A 927 9.77 46.25 18.32
N LYS A 928 9.46 44.95 18.21
CA LYS A 928 10.43 43.86 18.36
C LYS A 928 11.32 43.71 17.13
N THR A 929 12.54 43.26 17.35
CA THR A 929 13.49 42.99 16.26
C THR A 929 13.30 41.56 15.79
N TYR A 930 13.10 41.36 14.49
CA TYR A 930 13.07 40.04 13.87
C TYR A 930 14.29 39.82 12.99
N ALA A 931 14.54 38.56 12.63
CA ALA A 931 15.53 38.21 11.63
C ALA A 931 15.03 37.12 10.69
N GLY A 932 15.38 37.22 9.42
CA GLY A 932 15.02 36.26 8.39
C GLY A 932 16.20 35.93 7.50
N LEU A 933 16.37 34.65 7.16
CA LEU A 933 17.30 34.20 6.14
C LEU A 933 16.57 33.35 5.10
N TYR A 934 16.67 33.72 3.83
CA TYR A 934 16.05 33.01 2.71
C TYR A 934 17.13 32.47 1.79
N LEU A 935 17.18 31.16 1.60
CA LEU A 935 18.02 30.50 0.61
C LEU A 935 17.19 30.28 -0.66
N GLY A 936 17.66 30.81 -1.80
CA GLY A 936 17.06 30.58 -3.12
C GLY A 936 17.40 29.22 -3.73
N PHE A 937 17.94 28.31 -2.92
CA PHE A 937 18.34 26.97 -3.28
C PHE A 937 18.08 26.04 -2.09
N ARG A 938 17.96 24.74 -2.35
CA ARG A 938 17.72 23.76 -1.29
C ARG A 938 19.00 23.44 -0.50
N PHE A 939 18.88 23.27 0.81
CA PHE A 939 20.05 23.09 1.69
C PHE A 939 20.77 21.76 1.43
N GLU A 940 20.03 20.71 1.11
CA GLU A 940 20.56 19.39 0.76
C GLU A 940 21.35 19.36 -0.56
N ALA A 941 21.19 20.39 -1.39
CA ALA A 941 21.95 20.52 -2.64
C ALA A 941 23.36 21.09 -2.44
N VAL A 942 23.71 21.58 -1.24
CA VAL A 942 25.06 22.09 -0.95
C VAL A 942 26.07 20.93 -0.99
N GLY A 943 27.15 21.11 -1.75
CA GLY A 943 27.96 20.05 -2.37
C GLY A 943 28.54 19.00 -1.43
N ASP A 944 29.17 19.40 -0.34
CA ASP A 944 29.79 18.48 0.62
C ASP A 944 29.43 18.79 2.09
N THR A 945 29.76 17.84 2.97
CA THR A 945 29.43 17.92 4.40
C THR A 945 30.11 19.11 5.10
N ALA A 946 31.35 19.44 4.71
CA ALA A 946 32.07 20.56 5.32
C ALA A 946 31.44 21.90 4.93
N ALA A 947 31.07 22.06 3.66
CA ALA A 947 30.35 23.23 3.15
C ALA A 947 28.98 23.39 3.82
N ARG A 948 28.21 22.30 4.00
CA ARG A 948 26.94 22.33 4.74
C ARG A 948 27.11 22.77 6.19
N ASN A 949 28.09 22.22 6.89
CA ASN A 949 28.37 22.59 8.28
C ASN A 949 28.80 24.05 8.40
N GLN A 950 29.65 24.52 7.49
CA GLN A 950 30.13 25.90 7.44
C GLN A 950 29.01 26.88 7.09
N LEU A 951 28.15 26.55 6.13
CA LEU A 951 26.98 27.35 5.75
C LEU A 951 25.98 27.44 6.92
N MET A 952 25.67 26.31 7.56
CA MET A 952 24.80 26.31 8.74
C MET A 952 25.40 27.14 9.88
N GLY A 953 26.73 27.07 10.08
CA GLY A 953 27.41 27.94 11.05
C GLY A 953 27.24 29.43 10.74
N ALA A 954 27.40 29.83 9.48
CA ALA A 954 27.17 31.20 9.05
C ALA A 954 25.72 31.65 9.22
N ILE A 955 24.74 30.76 8.98
CA ILE A 955 23.31 31.01 9.20
C ILE A 955 23.04 31.23 10.69
N LEU A 956 23.53 30.33 11.54
CA LEU A 956 23.34 30.38 12.99
C LEU A 956 24.03 31.60 13.61
N ASP A 957 25.16 32.06 13.09
CA ASP A 957 25.79 33.31 13.54
C ASP A 957 24.92 34.55 13.29
N LYS A 958 24.04 34.49 12.29
CA LYS A 958 23.10 35.57 11.95
C LYS A 958 21.78 35.48 12.69
N LEU A 959 21.23 34.27 12.82
CA LEU A 959 19.90 34.03 13.39
C LEU A 959 19.93 33.66 14.88
N LEU A 960 21.03 33.09 15.37
CA LEU A 960 21.19 32.66 16.76
C LEU A 960 22.56 33.09 17.33
N PRO A 961 22.90 34.40 17.31
CA PRO A 961 24.24 34.90 17.69
C PRO A 961 24.61 34.62 19.16
N GLU A 962 23.61 34.45 20.03
CA GLU A 962 23.79 34.21 21.47
C GLU A 962 24.35 32.81 21.79
N ARG A 963 24.33 31.87 20.83
CA ARG A 963 24.88 30.50 21.01
C ARG A 963 26.36 30.48 21.40
N HIS A 964 27.11 31.51 21.03
CA HIS A 964 28.54 31.64 21.34
C HIS A 964 28.83 32.18 22.75
N GLN A 965 27.83 32.74 23.44
CA GLN A 965 28.03 33.40 24.74
C GLN A 965 28.33 32.42 25.89
N LEU A 966 28.02 31.12 25.72
CA LEU A 966 28.36 30.07 26.68
C LEU A 966 29.75 29.44 26.44
N SER A 967 30.41 29.69 25.30
CA SER A 967 31.76 29.15 25.01
C SER A 967 32.91 30.00 25.62
N LEU A 968 32.57 31.13 26.23
CA LEU A 968 33.50 32.08 26.84
C LEU A 968 33.59 31.97 28.38
N PHE A 969 32.94 30.97 28.98
CA PHE A 969 33.01 30.68 30.42
C PHE A 969 33.62 29.30 30.72
#